data_AF-A0A096ABL7-F1
#
_entry.id   AF-A0A096ABL7-F1
#
_cell.length_a   1.000
_cell.length_b   1.000
_cell.length_c   1.000
_cell.angle_alpha   90.00
_cell.angle_beta   90.00
_cell.angle_gamma   90.00
#
_symmetry.space_group_name_H-M   'P 1'
#
loop_
_entity.id
_entity.type
_entity.pdbx_description
1 polymer ?
#
loop_
_entity_poly.entity_id
_entity_poly.type
_entity_poly.pdbx_seq_one_letter_code
_entity_poly.pdbx_strand_id
1 'polypeptide(L)'
;MKKKSIFAALFMAAMLSGNPFTANAQNYNFKNVDWTRMVEVFATAMENGKQYPTDQEIMAIGISRADLEFMRSHVKQRTRVDNSNRLLSNTYAGRKLWMNTPMGSGSGGDAGYPTGSFHSDVFSLWNYTAMWGSWNHGIGQVPGSWTDAAHKNGCDILGGTVFFDASHNDWTAYHVWKKYSTETSTNAAVAYKNFKYVKPLVNMLRYFGVDGININWEAGSPESSMEFHKACYAYAKETNFNNFHIGLYTVSSSLSDGNVAAHYADRDQQACDAMLNYGGENSISYSQQVAKRHNPTLGASGVWQGFWIVDMDKDWEALDEGPEVNICLWGEHKDSRFWSYNSGAGAMNQQANYQAFLERAFSGGNRNPLNRPTVNENGNKMEWSGTTPPLSTFAGFSTWIPERSTVQGKFPFATNFNLGNGDRYNYRGKMASGAWYNMSAQDVVPTYRWLVVKEGQMAPSNAITVNFSHEDSYIGGSCLQLQGDASQATDVILYKTAITPNDAANYALVSIKGAGDRSEGTVESNLYLILEVNGAWREYKVPNNTGKSWQEHRIALNLGTTDKITKVGFRVKGGASNYNMYVGSLELNDGNKVTPTAIKDLNVVKTNETPSAMDLKLDWSVNAIANAYGLVYNDDANIDHFEILFKDGANGKVSEVGRTSQWATFIPALNVKTATEPYIGVVAVSKDLKTHSDILWQPLVKNASAEEDPFGTYGQSSLDVNGEGWQTALKLRGVERFRTSGAVEDIDFQQTYDEFKAANQNGNAKYLNYLHVKNKTLKVRQGQTITFKLKGFNGAELNGGTSKDDCRYCFVGGWMDFDGSGTFNYGKGVKEQPLWLPYYDNTIQGQAEYQFDNSTKDGTEPYGERVFRHGSLRKGNLTLVAGDGLSGTIEIPADAHVGKSRLRIVYSDAWFPGQFTPTANNNKGYTLDIDVEIVGDESIQRGEKDLHDKGALEDWNVVTDITEVATNNSGSVQVVNGNLVFKGVQSATIYTVDGMLVRTLTKPTFVRGNELGRGVFLVKTGANKTTKVIL
;
A
#
# COMPACT_ATOMS: atom_id res chain seq x y z
N MET A 1 -27.06 2.05 -34.54
CA MET A 1 -27.14 2.05 -33.06
C MET A 1 -25.84 2.62 -32.49
N LYS A 2 -25.71 3.95 -32.47
CA LYS A 2 -24.52 4.68 -32.01
C LYS A 2 -25.06 6.01 -31.48
N LYS A 3 -24.94 6.27 -30.16
CA LYS A 3 -25.16 7.59 -29.50
C LYS A 3 -25.18 7.53 -27.95
N LYS A 4 -25.19 6.36 -27.30
CA LYS A 4 -25.27 6.26 -25.83
C LYS A 4 -23.94 6.37 -25.07
N SER A 5 -22.79 6.27 -25.73
CA SER A 5 -21.46 6.31 -25.08
C SER A 5 -20.84 7.70 -24.94
N ILE A 6 -21.43 8.74 -25.54
CA ILE A 6 -20.89 10.11 -25.51
C ILE A 6 -21.30 10.88 -24.23
N PHE A 7 -22.40 10.49 -23.58
CA PHE A 7 -22.93 11.22 -22.42
C PHE A 7 -22.17 11.00 -21.09
N ALA A 8 -21.33 9.98 -20.98
CA ALA A 8 -20.53 9.73 -19.78
C ALA A 8 -19.19 10.48 -19.75
N ALA A 9 -18.66 10.87 -20.92
CA ALA A 9 -17.44 11.68 -21.03
C ALA A 9 -17.72 13.17 -20.73
N LEU A 10 -18.93 13.64 -21.04
CA LEU A 10 -19.37 15.05 -21.00
C LEU A 10 -19.30 15.76 -19.63
N PHE A 11 -19.12 15.05 -18.52
CA PHE A 11 -19.04 15.65 -17.18
C PHE A 11 -17.67 15.54 -16.49
N MET A 12 -16.72 14.75 -17.02
CA MET A 12 -15.46 14.42 -16.33
C MET A 12 -14.29 15.38 -16.65
N ALA A 13 -14.32 16.07 -17.79
CA ALA A 13 -13.22 16.90 -18.29
C ALA A 13 -12.94 18.19 -17.46
N ALA A 14 -13.97 18.77 -16.83
CA ALA A 14 -13.86 20.09 -16.21
C ALA A 14 -13.19 20.10 -14.81
N MET A 15 -12.72 18.96 -14.29
CA MET A 15 -12.22 18.84 -12.91
C MET A 15 -10.71 18.57 -12.77
N LEU A 16 -9.95 18.50 -13.87
CA LEU A 16 -8.48 18.38 -13.82
C LEU A 16 -7.75 19.74 -13.70
N SER A 17 -8.48 20.86 -13.80
CA SER A 17 -7.93 22.23 -13.70
C SER A 17 -8.43 23.02 -12.48
N GLY A 18 -9.20 22.39 -11.58
CA GLY A 18 -9.72 23.02 -10.37
C GLY A 18 -8.79 22.83 -9.17
N ASN A 19 -8.32 23.92 -8.57
CA ASN A 19 -7.65 23.92 -7.26
C ASN A 19 -8.42 23.04 -6.25
N PRO A 20 -7.82 21.98 -5.68
CA PRO A 20 -8.46 21.19 -4.64
C PRO A 20 -8.46 22.00 -3.35
N PHE A 21 -9.59 22.65 -3.06
CA PHE A 21 -9.92 23.09 -1.71
C PHE A 21 -10.77 22.01 -1.05
N THR A 22 -10.21 21.29 -0.07
CA THR A 22 -10.97 20.49 0.89
C THR A 22 -10.23 20.26 2.20
N ALA A 23 -10.95 20.51 3.29
CA ALA A 23 -10.61 20.01 4.61
C ALA A 23 -11.10 18.56 4.74
N ASN A 24 -10.22 17.61 4.47
CA ASN A 24 -9.84 16.67 5.52
C ASN A 24 -8.54 17.24 6.10
N ALA A 25 -8.04 16.82 7.27
CA ALA A 25 -6.78 17.34 7.81
C ALA A 25 -5.71 17.33 6.69
N GLN A 26 -5.42 18.49 6.08
CA GLN A 26 -4.57 18.55 4.90
C GLN A 26 -3.15 18.31 5.38
N ASN A 27 -2.75 17.03 5.43
CA ASN A 27 -1.39 16.64 5.75
C ASN A 27 -0.41 17.25 4.73
N TYR A 28 -0.90 17.62 3.54
CA TYR A 28 -0.13 18.15 2.43
C TYR A 28 -0.83 19.37 1.80
N ASN A 29 -0.05 20.37 1.37
CA ASN A 29 -0.55 21.55 0.67
C ASN A 29 0.02 21.63 -0.75
N PHE A 30 -0.72 21.08 -1.72
CA PHE A 30 -0.30 21.06 -3.12
C PHE A 30 -0.75 22.25 -3.96
N LYS A 31 -1.45 23.24 -3.37
CA LYS A 31 -1.97 24.41 -4.10
C LYS A 31 -0.87 25.17 -4.85
N ASN A 32 0.35 25.16 -4.33
CA ASN A 32 1.49 25.88 -4.89
C ASN A 32 2.42 24.98 -5.74
N VAL A 33 2.14 23.69 -5.84
CA VAL A 33 2.96 22.76 -6.63
C VAL A 33 2.51 22.80 -8.09
N ASP A 34 3.20 23.63 -8.88
CA ASP A 34 2.97 23.85 -10.30
C ASP A 34 4.30 23.69 -11.05
N TRP A 35 4.36 22.73 -11.96
CA TRP A 35 5.58 22.42 -12.72
C TRP A 35 6.09 23.59 -13.55
N THR A 36 5.21 24.47 -14.01
CA THR A 36 5.61 25.65 -14.79
C THR A 36 6.35 26.66 -13.93
N ARG A 37 5.94 26.83 -12.66
CA ARG A 37 6.66 27.67 -11.70
C ARG A 37 7.97 27.02 -11.28
N MET A 38 7.98 25.71 -11.04
CA MET A 38 9.18 24.98 -10.65
C MET A 38 10.23 24.98 -11.76
N VAL A 39 9.87 24.72 -13.02
CA VAL A 39 10.84 24.70 -14.13
C VAL A 39 11.46 26.08 -14.38
N GLU A 40 10.74 27.16 -14.11
CA GLU A 40 11.28 28.53 -14.16
C GLU A 40 12.28 28.79 -13.02
N VAL A 41 12.02 28.29 -11.81
CA VAL A 41 12.98 28.34 -10.70
C VAL A 41 14.28 27.60 -11.07
N PHE A 42 14.19 26.45 -11.74
CA PHE A 42 15.35 25.75 -12.28
C PHE A 42 16.06 26.54 -13.38
N ALA A 43 15.31 27.17 -14.29
CA ALA A 43 15.89 28.02 -15.32
C ALA A 43 16.65 29.21 -14.70
N THR A 44 16.05 29.91 -13.72
CA THR A 44 16.71 31.00 -12.99
C THR A 44 17.95 30.53 -12.24
N ALA A 45 17.93 29.34 -11.63
CA ALA A 45 19.11 28.78 -10.98
C ALA A 45 20.26 28.58 -11.98
N MET A 46 19.96 28.05 -13.17
CA MET A 46 20.93 27.87 -14.27
C MET A 46 21.48 29.17 -14.81
N GLU A 47 20.64 30.18 -14.99
CA GLU A 47 21.09 31.52 -15.40
C GLU A 47 22.07 32.13 -14.39
N ASN A 48 21.95 31.76 -13.11
CA ASN A 48 22.86 32.14 -12.03
C ASN A 48 24.03 31.16 -11.81
N GLY A 49 24.27 30.24 -12.76
CA GLY A 49 25.40 29.31 -12.74
C GLY A 49 25.23 28.07 -11.87
N LYS A 50 24.01 27.77 -11.40
CA LYS A 50 23.69 26.56 -10.60
C LYS A 50 22.91 25.55 -11.44
N GLN A 51 23.21 24.25 -11.30
CA GLN A 51 22.48 23.21 -12.05
C GLN A 51 21.07 22.91 -11.50
N TYR A 52 20.80 23.33 -10.26
CA TYR A 52 19.55 23.15 -9.54
C TYR A 52 19.38 24.29 -8.52
N PRO A 53 18.14 24.62 -8.11
CA PRO A 53 17.88 25.61 -7.07
C PRO A 53 18.16 25.03 -5.67
N THR A 54 18.46 25.92 -4.73
CA THR A 54 18.44 25.61 -3.30
C THR A 54 17.02 25.35 -2.82
N ASP A 55 16.86 24.59 -1.74
CA ASP A 55 15.55 24.34 -1.13
C ASP A 55 14.83 25.65 -0.77
N GLN A 56 15.57 26.69 -0.33
CA GLN A 56 15.02 28.02 -0.05
C GLN A 56 14.42 28.71 -1.29
N GLU A 57 15.07 28.57 -2.46
CA GLU A 57 14.57 29.12 -3.74
C GLU A 57 13.29 28.41 -4.17
N ILE A 58 13.15 27.10 -3.92
CA ILE A 58 11.90 26.37 -4.13
C ILE A 58 10.84 26.81 -3.12
N MET A 59 11.17 26.84 -1.83
CA MET A 59 10.22 27.21 -0.78
C MET A 59 9.62 28.61 -0.98
N ALA A 60 10.35 29.54 -1.61
CA ALA A 60 9.87 30.88 -1.95
C ALA A 60 8.61 30.89 -2.85
N ILE A 61 8.30 29.80 -3.56
CA ILE A 61 7.05 29.69 -4.34
C ILE A 61 5.86 29.16 -3.52
N GLY A 62 6.07 28.84 -2.24
CA GLY A 62 5.03 28.45 -1.29
C GLY A 62 4.92 26.94 -1.01
N ILE A 63 5.98 26.18 -1.29
CA ILE A 63 6.09 24.73 -0.98
C ILE A 63 6.84 24.59 0.36
N SER A 64 6.32 23.83 1.31
CA SER A 64 7.01 23.61 2.59
C SER A 64 8.21 22.66 2.40
N ARG A 65 9.22 22.75 3.28
CA ARG A 65 10.35 21.80 3.25
C ARG A 65 9.88 20.35 3.37
N ALA A 66 8.95 20.08 4.30
CA ALA A 66 8.39 18.74 4.44
C ALA A 66 7.71 18.26 3.15
N ASP A 67 6.82 19.06 2.55
CA ASP A 67 6.15 18.69 1.29
C ASP A 67 7.16 18.45 0.16
N LEU A 68 8.22 19.24 0.09
CA LEU A 68 9.32 19.03 -0.85
C LEU A 68 9.98 17.66 -0.65
N GLU A 69 10.33 17.28 0.58
CA GLU A 69 10.89 15.96 0.89
C GLU A 69 9.91 14.81 0.63
N PHE A 70 8.60 15.02 0.81
CA PHE A 70 7.60 14.02 0.45
C PHE A 70 7.49 13.78 -1.06
N MET A 71 7.83 14.77 -1.89
CA MET A 71 7.89 14.66 -3.36
C MET A 71 9.22 14.07 -3.86
N ARG A 72 10.31 14.20 -3.10
CA ARG A 72 11.62 13.67 -3.50
C ARG A 72 11.77 12.19 -3.14
N SER A 73 12.35 11.43 -4.06
CA SER A 73 12.84 10.08 -3.78
C SER A 73 14.35 10.11 -3.57
N HIS A 74 14.79 9.49 -2.48
CA HIS A 74 16.19 9.31 -2.16
C HIS A 74 16.67 7.87 -2.43
N VAL A 75 15.83 7.05 -3.09
CA VAL A 75 16.13 5.68 -3.47
C VAL A 75 16.53 5.63 -4.94
N LYS A 76 17.73 5.14 -5.22
CA LYS A 76 18.20 4.90 -6.58
C LYS A 76 17.49 3.68 -7.17
N GLN A 77 17.07 3.75 -8.43
CA GLN A 77 16.54 2.60 -9.16
C GLN A 77 17.55 1.45 -9.11
N ARG A 78 17.14 0.32 -8.52
CA ARG A 78 18.03 -0.81 -8.30
C ARG A 78 18.26 -1.55 -9.61
N THR A 79 19.52 -1.87 -9.87
CA THR A 79 19.90 -2.71 -11.01
C THR A 79 19.22 -4.08 -10.90
N ARG A 80 18.85 -4.65 -12.04
CA ARG A 80 18.19 -5.96 -12.13
C ARG A 80 19.20 -7.10 -12.16
N VAL A 81 18.83 -8.24 -11.57
CA VAL A 81 19.53 -9.52 -11.70
C VAL A 81 19.49 -9.96 -13.16
N ASP A 82 20.56 -10.58 -13.65
CA ASP A 82 20.57 -11.20 -14.97
C ASP A 82 19.39 -12.17 -15.13
N ASN A 83 18.70 -12.05 -16.26
CA ASN A 83 17.45 -12.77 -16.52
C ASN A 83 17.53 -13.74 -17.70
N SER A 84 18.74 -14.09 -18.12
CA SER A 84 18.96 -15.10 -19.17
C SER A 84 18.32 -16.45 -18.81
N ASN A 85 18.38 -16.83 -17.53
CA ASN A 85 17.77 -18.02 -16.92
C ASN A 85 16.37 -17.76 -16.33
N ARG A 86 15.59 -16.85 -16.92
CA ARG A 86 14.18 -16.62 -16.57
C ARG A 86 13.38 -17.93 -16.49
N LEU A 87 12.39 -17.95 -15.60
CA LEU A 87 11.56 -19.11 -15.29
C LEU A 87 10.91 -19.71 -16.54
N LEU A 88 10.40 -18.84 -17.41
CA LEU A 88 9.69 -19.20 -18.63
C LEU A 88 10.55 -18.84 -19.83
N SER A 89 11.35 -19.80 -20.27
CA SER A 89 12.38 -19.60 -21.30
C SER A 89 11.85 -19.22 -22.67
N ASN A 90 10.55 -19.39 -22.93
CA ASN A 90 9.89 -19.00 -24.19
C ASN A 90 9.48 -17.52 -24.24
N THR A 91 9.46 -16.81 -23.12
CA THR A 91 9.18 -15.36 -23.10
C THR A 91 10.30 -14.57 -23.80
N TYR A 92 9.97 -13.46 -24.46
CA TYR A 92 10.98 -12.54 -24.98
C TYR A 92 11.65 -11.79 -23.83
N ALA A 93 12.97 -11.92 -23.70
CA ALA A 93 13.72 -11.37 -22.57
C ALA A 93 13.58 -9.85 -22.42
N GLY A 94 13.40 -9.15 -23.55
CA GLY A 94 13.27 -7.69 -23.59
C GLY A 94 11.86 -7.14 -23.41
N ARG A 95 10.82 -7.99 -23.34
CA ARG A 95 9.42 -7.52 -23.25
C ARG A 95 9.14 -6.87 -21.90
N LYS A 96 8.41 -5.76 -21.93
CA LYS A 96 8.11 -4.94 -20.76
C LYS A 96 6.62 -4.69 -20.60
N LEU A 97 6.25 -4.38 -19.35
CA LEU A 97 4.94 -3.86 -18.98
C LEU A 97 5.07 -2.43 -18.48
N TRP A 98 4.20 -1.56 -18.97
CA TRP A 98 3.99 -0.23 -18.45
C TRP A 98 2.60 -0.18 -17.82
N MET A 99 2.55 0.10 -16.51
CA MET A 99 1.31 0.39 -15.80
C MET A 99 1.05 1.89 -15.89
N ASN A 100 0.26 2.33 -16.87
CA ASN A 100 -0.11 3.74 -17.01
C ASN A 100 -1.43 3.99 -16.25
N THR A 101 -1.37 3.87 -14.93
CA THR A 101 -2.54 3.86 -14.05
C THR A 101 -2.36 4.83 -12.88
N PRO A 102 -3.47 5.32 -12.29
CA PRO A 102 -3.41 6.08 -11.04
C PRO A 102 -2.69 5.31 -9.94
N MET A 103 -2.03 6.03 -9.05
CA MET A 103 -1.42 5.48 -7.84
C MET A 103 -2.20 5.92 -6.60
N GLY A 104 -2.14 5.14 -5.53
CA GLY A 104 -3.01 5.35 -4.37
C GLY A 104 -4.48 5.21 -4.74
N SER A 105 -5.34 6.00 -4.10
CA SER A 105 -6.77 6.03 -4.42
C SER A 105 -7.25 7.48 -4.60
N GLY A 106 -7.99 7.71 -5.69
CA GLY A 106 -8.65 8.97 -6.00
C GLY A 106 -7.83 10.00 -6.81
N SER A 107 -8.49 11.13 -7.15
CA SER A 107 -7.90 12.19 -7.99
C SER A 107 -7.28 13.37 -7.23
N GLY A 108 -7.12 13.26 -5.91
CA GLY A 108 -6.51 14.30 -5.09
C GLY A 108 -5.00 14.38 -5.29
N GLY A 109 -4.41 15.57 -5.16
CA GLY A 109 -2.95 15.73 -5.22
C GLY A 109 -2.21 14.96 -4.11
N ASP A 110 -2.94 14.54 -3.05
CA ASP A 110 -2.47 13.73 -1.93
C ASP A 110 -2.63 12.22 -2.12
N ALA A 111 -3.20 11.76 -3.24
CA ALA A 111 -3.27 10.34 -3.55
C ALA A 111 -1.87 9.71 -3.51
N GLY A 112 -1.73 8.56 -2.84
CA GLY A 112 -0.46 7.85 -2.73
C GLY A 112 0.57 8.46 -1.76
N TYR A 113 0.30 9.61 -1.14
CA TYR A 113 1.15 10.14 -0.06
C TYR A 113 0.92 9.39 1.26
N PRO A 114 1.88 9.41 2.20
CA PRO A 114 1.70 8.79 3.51
C PRO A 114 0.47 9.30 4.28
N THR A 115 -0.34 8.40 4.84
CA THR A 115 -1.59 8.75 5.57
C THR A 115 -1.89 7.77 6.70
N GLY A 116 -2.95 8.04 7.47
CA GLY A 116 -3.54 7.10 8.42
C GLY A 116 -4.55 6.11 7.81
N SER A 117 -4.63 6.01 6.47
CA SER A 117 -5.64 5.18 5.80
C SER A 117 -5.11 3.78 5.48
N PHE A 118 -5.57 2.76 6.19
CA PHE A 118 -5.26 1.36 5.85
C PHE A 118 -5.79 0.95 4.46
N HIS A 119 -6.99 1.43 4.11
CA HIS A 119 -7.62 1.13 2.82
C HIS A 119 -7.01 2.01 1.71
N SER A 120 -5.87 1.58 1.20
CA SER A 120 -5.10 2.29 0.16
C SER A 120 -4.42 1.29 -0.77
N ASP A 121 -4.20 1.70 -2.03
CA ASP A 121 -3.54 0.88 -3.05
C ASP A 121 -2.08 0.62 -2.68
N VAL A 122 -1.76 -0.66 -2.45
CA VAL A 122 -0.42 -1.19 -2.17
C VAL A 122 0.01 -2.18 -3.26
N PHE A 123 0.18 -1.67 -4.48
CA PHE A 123 0.66 -2.46 -5.61
C PHE A 123 1.98 -3.19 -5.28
N SER A 124 2.06 -4.47 -5.65
CA SER A 124 3.15 -5.37 -5.21
C SER A 124 3.67 -6.31 -6.31
N LEU A 125 3.33 -6.08 -7.58
CA LEU A 125 3.75 -6.92 -8.73
C LEU A 125 4.81 -6.21 -9.60
N TRP A 126 5.70 -5.46 -8.94
CA TRP A 126 6.82 -4.75 -9.57
C TRP A 126 7.78 -5.65 -10.36
N ASN A 127 7.85 -6.94 -9.99
CA ASN A 127 8.63 -7.96 -10.67
C ASN A 127 8.23 -8.16 -12.15
N TYR A 128 7.06 -7.69 -12.58
CA TYR A 128 6.65 -7.69 -14.00
C TYR A 128 6.54 -6.28 -14.59
N THR A 129 6.47 -5.23 -13.76
CA THR A 129 6.32 -3.84 -14.20
C THR A 129 7.68 -3.20 -14.50
N ALA A 130 7.85 -2.63 -15.69
CA ALA A 130 9.07 -1.90 -16.08
C ALA A 130 8.98 -0.42 -15.79
N MET A 131 7.79 0.14 -16.02
CA MET A 131 7.54 1.56 -16.01
C MET A 131 6.15 1.81 -15.39
N TRP A 132 6.02 2.85 -14.59
CA TRP A 132 4.75 3.29 -14.02
C TRP A 132 4.44 4.72 -14.48
N GLY A 133 3.24 4.92 -15.04
CA GLY A 133 2.74 6.22 -15.43
C GLY A 133 1.81 6.78 -14.36
N SER A 134 2.26 7.82 -13.66
CA SER A 134 1.55 8.46 -12.53
C SER A 134 0.34 9.28 -12.98
N TRP A 135 -0.72 8.59 -13.41
CA TRP A 135 -1.81 9.18 -14.19
C TRP A 135 -2.59 10.29 -13.47
N ASN A 136 -2.75 10.16 -12.15
CA ASN A 136 -3.49 11.11 -11.30
C ASN A 136 -2.64 12.27 -10.74
N HIS A 137 -1.37 12.41 -11.14
CA HIS A 137 -0.49 13.49 -10.67
C HIS A 137 0.02 14.37 -11.82
N GLY A 138 0.12 15.67 -11.59
CA GLY A 138 0.84 16.59 -12.47
C GLY A 138 2.37 16.44 -12.35
N ILE A 139 3.11 17.06 -13.27
CA ILE A 139 4.59 17.01 -13.24
C ILE A 139 5.11 17.54 -11.89
N GLY A 140 5.96 16.77 -11.22
CA GLY A 140 6.58 17.14 -9.94
C GLY A 140 5.65 17.03 -8.72
N GLN A 141 4.47 16.41 -8.86
CA GLN A 141 3.54 16.14 -7.76
C GLN A 141 3.52 14.67 -7.31
N VAL A 142 4.32 13.81 -7.95
CA VAL A 142 4.35 12.37 -7.65
C VAL A 142 4.93 12.14 -6.24
N PRO A 143 4.27 11.34 -5.38
CA PRO A 143 4.81 10.97 -4.08
C PRO A 143 6.15 10.24 -4.22
N GLY A 144 7.18 10.74 -3.55
CA GLY A 144 8.48 10.10 -3.47
C GLY A 144 8.42 8.70 -2.85
N SER A 145 7.39 8.41 -2.04
CA SER A 145 7.14 7.09 -1.44
C SER A 145 6.85 6.00 -2.49
N TRP A 146 6.13 6.35 -3.57
CA TRP A 146 5.85 5.44 -4.68
C TRP A 146 7.07 5.22 -5.55
N THR A 147 7.82 6.29 -5.81
CA THR A 147 9.11 6.22 -6.50
C THR A 147 10.08 5.32 -5.74
N ASP A 148 10.17 5.45 -4.41
CA ASP A 148 10.98 4.59 -3.56
C ASP A 148 10.61 3.10 -3.72
N ALA A 149 9.32 2.76 -3.65
CA ALA A 149 8.82 1.39 -3.83
C ALA A 149 9.14 0.84 -5.23
N ALA A 150 8.90 1.62 -6.28
CA ALA A 150 9.21 1.27 -7.66
C ALA A 150 10.71 1.04 -7.86
N HIS A 151 11.55 1.97 -7.39
CA HIS A 151 13.00 1.92 -7.52
C HIS A 151 13.65 0.77 -6.75
N LYS A 152 13.18 0.45 -5.53
CA LYS A 152 13.61 -0.77 -4.80
C LYS A 152 13.42 -2.02 -5.64
N ASN A 153 12.39 -2.06 -6.48
CA ASN A 153 12.05 -3.18 -7.33
C ASN A 153 12.48 -3.01 -8.80
N GLY A 154 13.23 -1.94 -9.12
CA GLY A 154 13.81 -1.72 -10.44
C GLY A 154 12.78 -1.34 -11.51
N CYS A 155 11.65 -0.77 -11.11
CA CYS A 155 10.65 -0.17 -11.99
C CYS A 155 10.92 1.33 -12.09
N ASP A 156 10.89 1.87 -13.30
CA ASP A 156 11.01 3.31 -13.55
C ASP A 156 9.64 3.99 -13.31
N ILE A 157 9.62 5.26 -12.89
CA ILE A 157 8.41 6.03 -12.61
C ILE A 157 8.38 7.36 -13.37
N LEU A 158 7.28 7.63 -14.07
CA LEU A 158 7.07 8.90 -14.74
C LEU A 158 6.57 9.93 -13.73
N GLY A 159 7.27 11.05 -13.61
CA GLY A 159 7.08 12.13 -12.64
C GLY A 159 5.82 12.97 -12.78
N GLY A 160 4.78 12.45 -13.43
CA GLY A 160 3.48 13.08 -13.63
C GLY A 160 3.01 13.09 -15.08
N THR A 161 1.75 13.45 -15.29
CA THR A 161 1.07 13.46 -16.59
C THR A 161 0.74 14.88 -17.05
N VAL A 162 0.93 15.14 -18.34
CA VAL A 162 0.34 16.28 -19.05
C VAL A 162 -0.78 15.74 -19.94
N PHE A 163 -2.00 16.22 -19.74
CA PHE A 163 -3.18 15.75 -20.47
C PHE A 163 -3.75 16.84 -21.39
N PHE A 164 -3.87 16.55 -22.68
CA PHE A 164 -4.48 17.45 -23.67
C PHE A 164 -5.90 17.01 -23.99
N ASP A 165 -6.89 17.62 -23.33
CA ASP A 165 -8.30 17.28 -23.51
C ASP A 165 -8.95 18.01 -24.71
N ALA A 166 -8.38 17.80 -25.89
CA ALA A 166 -8.87 18.40 -27.13
C ALA A 166 -10.27 17.89 -27.51
N SER A 167 -10.63 16.68 -27.07
CA SER A 167 -11.95 16.07 -27.32
C SER A 167 -13.09 16.82 -26.60
N HIS A 168 -12.79 17.55 -25.52
CA HIS A 168 -13.72 18.43 -24.81
C HIS A 168 -13.46 19.93 -25.04
N ASN A 169 -12.67 20.27 -26.07
CA ASN A 169 -12.33 21.64 -26.43
C ASN A 169 -11.56 22.42 -25.33
N ASP A 170 -10.87 21.72 -24.42
CA ASP A 170 -9.91 22.31 -23.48
C ASP A 170 -8.49 22.25 -24.06
N TRP A 171 -8.02 23.40 -24.49
CA TRP A 171 -6.69 23.58 -25.10
C TRP A 171 -5.67 24.17 -24.14
N THR A 172 -6.01 24.34 -22.86
CA THR A 172 -5.19 25.07 -21.89
C THR A 172 -3.84 24.38 -21.67
N ALA A 173 -3.86 23.10 -21.31
CA ALA A 173 -2.64 22.32 -21.10
C ALA A 173 -1.80 22.19 -22.38
N TYR A 174 -2.46 22.07 -23.55
CA TYR A 174 -1.78 22.05 -24.85
C TYR A 174 -1.02 23.34 -25.11
N HIS A 175 -1.65 24.52 -24.92
CA HIS A 175 -0.99 25.81 -25.12
C HIS A 175 0.16 26.04 -24.13
N VAL A 176 -0.01 25.63 -22.87
CA VAL A 176 1.07 25.68 -21.87
C VAL A 176 2.24 24.81 -22.33
N TRP A 177 2.00 23.53 -22.66
CA TRP A 177 3.06 22.65 -23.14
C TRP A 177 3.73 23.19 -24.41
N LYS A 178 2.97 23.70 -25.37
CA LYS A 178 3.48 24.32 -26.59
C LYS A 178 4.38 25.51 -26.31
N LYS A 179 4.02 26.38 -25.36
CA LYS A 179 4.87 27.50 -24.94
C LYS A 179 6.24 26.97 -24.46
N TYR A 180 6.24 26.07 -23.48
CA TYR A 180 7.49 25.56 -22.88
C TYR A 180 8.30 24.66 -23.83
N SER A 181 7.66 23.91 -24.73
CA SER A 181 8.36 23.06 -25.71
C SER A 181 8.89 23.82 -26.93
N THR A 182 8.55 25.10 -27.11
CA THR A 182 9.02 25.90 -28.26
C THR A 182 9.76 27.18 -27.88
N GLU A 183 9.74 27.58 -26.60
CA GLU A 183 10.50 28.75 -26.15
C GLU A 183 12.00 28.54 -26.33
N THR A 184 12.63 29.52 -26.97
CA THR A 184 14.05 29.48 -27.28
C THR A 184 14.85 30.41 -26.37
N SER A 185 16.15 30.13 -26.25
CA SER A 185 17.09 31.02 -25.56
C SER A 185 18.46 30.96 -26.23
N THR A 186 19.18 32.08 -26.22
CA THR A 186 20.58 32.16 -26.62
C THR A 186 21.53 32.12 -25.42
N ASN A 187 21.00 32.15 -24.19
CA ASN A 187 21.81 32.00 -22.99
C ASN A 187 22.29 30.55 -22.86
N ALA A 188 23.58 30.33 -23.11
CA ALA A 188 24.19 29.00 -23.09
C ALA A 188 24.02 28.24 -21.76
N ALA A 189 23.77 28.93 -20.65
CA ALA A 189 23.52 28.30 -19.35
C ALA A 189 22.25 27.44 -19.37
N VAL A 190 21.14 27.96 -19.91
CA VAL A 190 19.84 27.29 -19.99
C VAL A 190 19.56 26.63 -21.34
N ALA A 191 20.08 27.21 -22.43
CA ALA A 191 19.79 26.74 -23.78
C ALA A 191 20.40 25.36 -24.06
N TYR A 192 19.63 24.50 -24.71
CA TYR A 192 20.10 23.26 -25.32
C TYR A 192 19.40 23.04 -26.65
N LYS A 193 20.17 22.91 -27.74
CA LYS A 193 19.64 22.87 -29.12
C LYS A 193 18.60 23.98 -29.40
N ASN A 194 18.91 25.20 -28.98
CA ASN A 194 18.06 26.40 -29.02
C ASN A 194 16.86 26.43 -28.07
N PHE A 195 16.47 25.32 -27.43
CA PHE A 195 15.35 25.30 -26.49
C PHE A 195 15.76 25.79 -25.10
N LYS A 196 14.93 26.63 -24.48
CA LYS A 196 15.16 27.17 -23.12
C LYS A 196 14.97 26.10 -22.03
N TYR A 197 13.94 25.25 -22.14
CA TYR A 197 13.49 24.42 -21.02
C TYR A 197 13.95 22.95 -21.05
N VAL A 198 14.81 22.56 -22.00
CA VAL A 198 15.35 21.19 -22.03
C VAL A 198 16.18 20.90 -20.77
N LYS A 199 17.20 21.72 -20.46
CA LYS A 199 18.02 21.50 -19.26
C LYS A 199 17.21 21.66 -17.96
N PRO A 200 16.43 22.74 -17.78
CA PRO A 200 15.62 22.93 -16.58
C PRO A 200 14.68 21.76 -16.29
N LEU A 201 13.94 21.27 -17.30
CA LEU A 201 13.00 20.17 -17.12
C LEU A 201 13.71 18.87 -16.74
N VAL A 202 14.77 18.50 -17.46
CA VAL A 202 15.50 17.25 -17.19
C VAL A 202 16.17 17.29 -15.81
N ASN A 203 16.78 18.42 -15.42
CA ASN A 203 17.38 18.55 -14.09
C ASN A 203 16.33 18.58 -12.96
N MET A 204 15.15 19.15 -13.20
CA MET A 204 14.04 19.11 -12.26
C MET A 204 13.59 17.67 -11.96
N LEU A 205 13.46 16.82 -12.98
CA LEU A 205 13.10 15.41 -12.79
C LEU A 205 14.17 14.66 -12.00
N ARG A 206 15.46 14.91 -12.27
CA ARG A 206 16.57 14.33 -11.50
C ARG A 206 16.63 14.80 -10.06
N TYR A 207 16.24 16.05 -9.80
CA TYR A 207 16.14 16.60 -8.44
C TYR A 207 15.04 15.91 -7.63
N PHE A 208 13.90 15.59 -8.25
CA PHE A 208 12.83 14.80 -7.60
C PHE A 208 13.12 13.30 -7.53
N GLY A 209 14.11 12.83 -8.30
CA GLY A 209 14.48 11.41 -8.36
C GLY A 209 13.48 10.57 -9.15
N VAL A 210 12.82 11.14 -10.16
CA VAL A 210 11.85 10.45 -11.05
C VAL A 210 12.42 10.32 -12.46
N ASP A 211 11.93 9.36 -13.24
CA ASP A 211 12.61 8.88 -14.46
C ASP A 211 12.08 9.48 -15.77
N GLY A 212 11.11 10.39 -15.70
CA GLY A 212 10.51 10.90 -16.93
C GLY A 212 9.20 11.62 -16.72
N ILE A 213 8.45 11.77 -17.81
CA ILE A 213 7.10 12.33 -17.81
C ILE A 213 6.18 11.53 -18.71
N ASN A 214 4.88 11.62 -18.43
CA ASN A 214 3.82 11.06 -19.24
C ASN A 214 3.09 12.19 -19.98
N ILE A 215 2.79 12.01 -21.26
CA ILE A 215 2.07 12.96 -22.11
C ILE A 215 0.92 12.22 -22.78
N ASN A 216 -0.31 12.61 -22.46
CA ASN A 216 -1.50 12.14 -23.15
C ASN A 216 -1.89 13.14 -24.26
N TRP A 217 -1.55 12.80 -25.50
CA TRP A 217 -1.72 13.67 -26.68
C TRP A 217 -2.99 13.32 -27.48
N GLU A 218 -4.12 13.92 -27.11
CA GLU A 218 -5.38 13.79 -27.89
C GLU A 218 -5.58 14.91 -28.92
N ALA A 219 -4.59 15.79 -29.08
CA ALA A 219 -4.59 16.97 -29.94
C ALA A 219 -4.07 16.72 -31.38
N GLY A 220 -4.24 15.49 -31.91
CA GLY A 220 -3.72 15.12 -33.23
C GLY A 220 -2.25 14.69 -33.22
N SER A 221 -1.41 15.25 -34.10
CA SER A 221 0.00 14.85 -34.25
C SER A 221 0.93 15.59 -33.26
N PRO A 222 1.89 14.89 -32.62
CA PRO A 222 2.88 15.47 -31.71
C PRO A 222 4.09 16.11 -32.42
N GLU A 223 4.11 16.14 -33.77
CA GLU A 223 5.20 16.68 -34.60
C GLU A 223 5.77 18.00 -34.10
N SER A 224 4.90 18.90 -33.64
CA SER A 224 5.29 20.23 -33.22
C SER A 224 6.10 20.29 -31.92
N SER A 225 6.20 19.19 -31.17
CA SER A 225 7.06 19.05 -29.96
C SER A 225 8.17 18.00 -30.14
N MET A 226 8.21 17.32 -31.28
CA MET A 226 9.14 16.21 -31.55
C MET A 226 10.61 16.60 -31.33
N GLU A 227 11.04 17.75 -31.87
CA GLU A 227 12.43 18.20 -31.75
C GLU A 227 12.80 18.59 -30.32
N PHE A 228 11.85 19.09 -29.54
CA PHE A 228 12.04 19.34 -28.10
C PHE A 228 12.22 18.01 -27.35
N HIS A 229 11.39 17.00 -27.62
CA HIS A 229 11.52 15.70 -26.97
C HIS A 229 12.86 15.02 -27.31
N LYS A 230 13.27 15.05 -28.59
CA LYS A 230 14.61 14.58 -29.02
C LYS A 230 15.74 15.33 -28.33
N ALA A 231 15.56 16.63 -28.08
CA ALA A 231 16.53 17.42 -27.33
C ALA A 231 16.61 17.00 -25.86
N CYS A 232 15.48 16.67 -25.21
CA CYS A 232 15.45 16.10 -23.86
C CYS A 232 16.19 14.76 -23.80
N TYR A 233 15.92 13.81 -24.70
CA TYR A 233 16.65 12.53 -24.75
C TYR A 233 18.15 12.72 -24.99
N ALA A 234 18.54 13.65 -25.88
CA ALA A 234 19.94 13.94 -26.14
C ALA A 234 20.65 14.51 -24.90
N TYR A 235 20.04 15.46 -24.20
CA TYR A 235 20.60 16.03 -22.97
C TYR A 235 20.65 15.00 -21.82
N ALA A 236 19.59 14.20 -21.66
CA ALA A 236 19.56 13.12 -20.69
C ALA A 236 20.72 12.13 -20.92
N LYS A 237 20.92 11.69 -22.17
CA LYS A 237 22.04 10.81 -22.54
C LYS A 237 23.40 11.46 -22.32
N GLU A 238 23.59 12.72 -22.71
CA GLU A 238 24.83 13.48 -22.51
C GLU A 238 25.20 13.63 -21.03
N THR A 239 24.20 13.61 -20.16
CA THR A 239 24.35 13.75 -18.71
C THR A 239 24.21 12.44 -17.93
N ASN A 240 24.27 11.28 -18.59
CA ASN A 240 24.15 9.95 -17.98
C ASN A 240 22.84 9.70 -17.22
N PHE A 241 21.73 10.29 -17.67
CA PHE A 241 20.38 9.93 -17.23
C PHE A 241 19.80 8.86 -18.15
N ASN A 242 20.30 7.63 -18.00
CA ASN A 242 20.14 6.55 -18.99
C ASN A 242 18.74 5.91 -19.00
N ASN A 243 17.94 6.09 -17.95
CA ASN A 243 16.57 5.64 -17.84
C ASN A 243 15.57 6.80 -17.98
N PHE A 244 15.92 7.86 -18.70
CA PHE A 244 14.98 8.96 -18.98
C PHE A 244 13.89 8.52 -19.96
N HIS A 245 12.64 8.87 -19.64
CA HIS A 245 11.46 8.51 -20.41
C HIS A 245 10.56 9.72 -20.73
N ILE A 246 10.02 9.73 -21.94
CA ILE A 246 8.84 10.53 -22.32
C ILE A 246 7.80 9.54 -22.82
N GLY A 247 6.92 9.11 -21.94
CA GLY A 247 5.79 8.26 -22.30
C GLY A 247 4.76 9.08 -23.06
N LEU A 248 4.48 8.72 -24.31
CA LEU A 248 3.56 9.48 -25.17
C LEU A 248 2.41 8.59 -25.65
N TYR A 249 1.20 8.90 -25.19
CA TYR A 249 -0.01 8.36 -25.79
C TYR A 249 -0.49 9.24 -26.94
N THR A 250 -0.95 8.61 -28.02
CA THR A 250 -1.69 9.26 -29.11
C THR A 250 -2.89 8.40 -29.51
N VAL A 251 -3.83 8.96 -30.26
CA VAL A 251 -5.01 8.22 -30.77
C VAL A 251 -4.68 7.13 -31.79
N SER A 252 -3.41 6.94 -32.17
CA SER A 252 -2.98 5.96 -33.17
C SER A 252 -2.82 4.56 -32.55
N SER A 253 -3.58 3.58 -33.03
CA SER A 253 -3.50 2.17 -32.55
C SER A 253 -2.33 1.38 -33.17
N SER A 254 -1.59 1.96 -34.11
CA SER A 254 -0.41 1.32 -34.72
C SER A 254 0.64 2.34 -35.15
N LEU A 255 1.88 1.89 -35.29
CA LEU A 255 2.92 2.66 -35.99
C LEU A 255 2.74 2.54 -37.51
N SER A 256 3.21 3.54 -38.24
CA SER A 256 3.29 3.59 -39.70
C SER A 256 4.48 4.44 -40.14
N ASP A 257 4.90 4.30 -41.40
CA ASP A 257 5.99 5.12 -41.96
C ASP A 257 5.71 6.64 -41.85
N GLY A 258 4.42 7.03 -41.76
CA GLY A 258 4.00 8.43 -41.67
C GLY A 258 3.98 9.02 -40.25
N ASN A 259 3.94 8.20 -39.19
CA ASN A 259 3.82 8.70 -37.80
C ASN A 259 5.02 8.35 -36.91
N VAL A 260 5.83 7.36 -37.28
CA VAL A 260 6.86 6.77 -36.41
C VAL A 260 7.90 7.78 -35.91
N ALA A 261 8.25 8.78 -36.71
CA ALA A 261 9.21 9.81 -36.31
C ALA A 261 8.72 10.67 -35.14
N ALA A 262 7.44 11.05 -35.15
CA ALA A 262 6.85 11.93 -34.12
C ALA A 262 6.35 11.14 -32.90
N HIS A 263 5.96 9.88 -33.09
CA HIS A 263 5.39 9.04 -32.03
C HIS A 263 6.45 8.24 -31.28
N TYR A 264 7.57 7.87 -31.93
CA TYR A 264 8.57 6.98 -31.36
C TYR A 264 10.01 7.44 -31.66
N ALA A 265 10.55 7.12 -32.83
CA ALA A 265 11.94 7.34 -33.18
C ALA A 265 12.20 7.21 -34.69
N ASP A 266 13.18 7.95 -35.22
CA ASP A 266 13.67 7.84 -36.60
C ASP A 266 15.18 8.10 -36.66
N ARG A 267 15.92 7.31 -37.44
CA ARG A 267 17.37 7.45 -37.68
C ARG A 267 18.20 7.61 -36.39
N ASP A 268 18.05 6.66 -35.47
CA ASP A 268 18.73 6.60 -34.16
C ASP A 268 18.39 7.73 -33.18
N GLN A 269 17.39 8.58 -33.49
CA GLN A 269 16.91 9.63 -32.60
C GLN A 269 15.53 9.25 -32.03
N GLN A 270 15.49 8.99 -30.72
CA GLN A 270 14.23 8.79 -30.00
C GLN A 270 13.55 10.13 -29.75
N ALA A 271 12.27 10.20 -30.08
CA ALA A 271 11.37 11.27 -29.69
C ALA A 271 10.63 10.89 -28.40
N CYS A 272 10.07 9.68 -28.30
CA CYS A 272 9.26 9.24 -27.16
C CYS A 272 9.34 7.73 -26.93
N ASP A 273 8.81 7.26 -25.80
CA ASP A 273 8.23 5.92 -25.66
C ASP A 273 6.78 5.97 -26.17
N ALA A 274 6.47 5.21 -27.22
CA ALA A 274 5.18 5.26 -27.90
C ALA A 274 4.15 4.36 -27.23
N MET A 275 3.17 4.93 -26.53
CA MET A 275 1.95 4.24 -26.12
C MET A 275 0.93 4.32 -27.25
N LEU A 276 0.77 3.23 -27.98
CA LEU A 276 -0.24 3.08 -29.02
C LEU A 276 -1.62 2.95 -28.38
N ASN A 277 -2.63 3.48 -29.07
CA ASN A 277 -4.03 3.39 -28.66
C ASN A 277 -4.50 1.92 -28.65
N TYR A 278 -5.59 1.68 -27.92
CA TYR A 278 -6.25 0.38 -27.78
C TYR A 278 -6.75 -0.16 -29.14
N GLY A 279 -7.00 -1.47 -29.23
CA GLY A 279 -7.51 -2.11 -30.44
C GLY A 279 -6.45 -2.32 -31.55
N GLY A 280 -5.16 -2.23 -31.20
CA GLY A 280 -4.02 -2.37 -32.11
C GLY A 280 -3.40 -3.76 -32.15
N GLU A 281 -3.96 -4.74 -31.44
CA GLU A 281 -3.41 -6.07 -31.21
C GLU A 281 -3.04 -6.78 -32.53
N ASN A 282 -3.97 -6.80 -33.50
CA ASN A 282 -3.76 -7.38 -34.84
C ASN A 282 -2.72 -6.63 -35.72
N SER A 283 -2.22 -5.48 -35.27
CA SER A 283 -1.21 -4.67 -35.96
C SER A 283 0.15 -4.66 -35.24
N ILE A 284 0.32 -5.49 -34.21
CA ILE A 284 1.52 -5.48 -33.37
C ILE A 284 2.77 -5.91 -34.15
N SER A 285 2.66 -6.93 -35.00
CA SER A 285 3.73 -7.40 -35.87
C SER A 285 4.15 -6.34 -36.89
N TYR A 286 3.18 -5.62 -37.46
CA TYR A 286 3.43 -4.48 -38.35
C TYR A 286 4.14 -3.33 -37.64
N SER A 287 3.66 -2.93 -36.45
CA SER A 287 4.28 -1.86 -35.65
C SER A 287 5.74 -2.18 -35.30
N GLN A 288 6.02 -3.44 -34.96
CA GLN A 288 7.39 -3.92 -34.74
C GLN A 288 8.28 -3.74 -35.99
N GLN A 289 7.77 -4.11 -37.17
CA GLN A 289 8.52 -3.99 -38.42
C GLN A 289 8.79 -2.52 -38.80
N VAL A 290 7.81 -1.63 -38.61
CA VAL A 290 7.97 -0.19 -38.85
C VAL A 290 9.06 0.38 -37.92
N ALA A 291 8.98 0.07 -36.62
CA ALA A 291 9.97 0.54 -35.65
C ALA A 291 11.39 0.11 -36.02
N LYS A 292 11.59 -1.17 -36.38
CA LYS A 292 12.89 -1.69 -36.82
C LYS A 292 13.41 -1.06 -38.11
N ARG A 293 12.52 -0.76 -39.06
CA ARG A 293 12.89 -0.15 -40.34
C ARG A 293 13.40 1.28 -40.15
N HIS A 294 12.74 2.06 -39.29
CA HIS A 294 13.07 3.46 -39.06
C HIS A 294 14.18 3.68 -38.03
N ASN A 295 14.34 2.75 -37.08
CA ASN A 295 15.38 2.81 -36.07
C ASN A 295 15.91 1.41 -35.72
N PRO A 296 16.87 0.88 -36.51
CA PRO A 296 17.42 -0.46 -36.28
C PRO A 296 18.13 -0.62 -34.93
N THR A 297 18.66 0.47 -34.36
CA THR A 297 19.39 0.45 -33.08
C THR A 297 18.46 0.28 -31.89
N LEU A 298 17.35 1.02 -31.85
CA LEU A 298 16.34 0.89 -30.79
C LEU A 298 15.38 -0.27 -31.04
N GLY A 299 15.12 -0.61 -32.30
CA GLY A 299 14.08 -1.58 -32.64
C GLY A 299 12.74 -1.17 -32.05
N ALA A 300 12.00 -2.10 -31.46
CA ALA A 300 10.72 -1.84 -30.81
C ALA A 300 10.80 -1.58 -29.29
N SER A 301 12.00 -1.33 -28.73
CA SER A 301 12.22 -1.33 -27.26
C SER A 301 11.41 -0.31 -26.47
N GLY A 302 10.96 0.77 -27.11
CA GLY A 302 10.07 1.78 -26.54
C GLY A 302 8.72 1.90 -27.28
N VAL A 303 8.29 0.83 -27.95
CA VAL A 303 6.93 0.74 -28.53
C VAL A 303 6.06 -0.09 -27.60
N TRP A 304 4.91 0.44 -27.24
CA TRP A 304 3.99 -0.14 -26.26
C TRP A 304 2.58 -0.22 -26.84
N GLN A 305 2.04 -1.42 -26.99
CA GLN A 305 0.63 -1.59 -27.34
C GLN A 305 -0.24 -1.30 -26.12
N GLY A 306 -1.14 -0.33 -26.22
CA GLY A 306 -2.08 0.02 -25.16
C GLY A 306 -3.23 -0.97 -25.06
N PHE A 307 -3.65 -1.28 -23.83
CA PHE A 307 -4.83 -2.07 -23.50
C PHE A 307 -5.73 -1.32 -22.52
N TRP A 308 -7.01 -1.19 -22.86
CA TRP A 308 -8.01 -0.61 -21.95
C TRP A 308 -8.57 -1.70 -21.04
N ILE A 309 -8.14 -1.71 -19.78
CA ILE A 309 -8.41 -2.79 -18.81
C ILE A 309 -9.73 -2.61 -18.03
N VAL A 310 -10.76 -2.02 -18.64
CA VAL A 310 -12.15 -2.15 -18.13
C VAL A 310 -12.65 -3.60 -18.20
N ASP A 311 -12.06 -4.40 -19.07
CA ASP A 311 -12.24 -5.84 -19.17
C ASP A 311 -10.94 -6.46 -19.70
N MET A 312 -10.76 -7.76 -19.52
CA MET A 312 -9.56 -8.49 -19.99
C MET A 312 -9.90 -9.48 -21.13
N ASP A 313 -11.05 -9.31 -21.78
CA ASP A 313 -11.39 -10.00 -23.01
C ASP A 313 -10.76 -9.18 -24.16
N LYS A 314 -9.56 -9.60 -24.61
CA LYS A 314 -8.71 -8.92 -25.61
C LYS A 314 -8.11 -9.97 -26.52
N ASP A 315 -7.47 -9.55 -27.61
CA ASP A 315 -6.80 -10.41 -28.58
C ASP A 315 -5.36 -10.70 -28.12
N TRP A 316 -5.21 -11.50 -27.07
CA TRP A 316 -3.95 -11.80 -26.40
C TRP A 316 -3.04 -12.72 -27.22
N GLU A 317 -3.58 -13.61 -28.06
CA GLU A 317 -2.79 -14.48 -28.94
C GLU A 317 -1.97 -13.65 -29.95
N ALA A 318 -2.48 -12.50 -30.38
CA ALA A 318 -1.78 -11.59 -31.30
C ALA A 318 -0.42 -11.11 -30.74
N LEU A 319 -0.24 -11.10 -29.41
CA LEU A 319 1.04 -10.72 -28.78
C LEU A 319 2.23 -11.60 -29.19
N ASP A 320 1.97 -12.83 -29.66
CA ASP A 320 3.02 -13.75 -30.11
C ASP A 320 3.56 -13.40 -31.51
N GLU A 321 2.82 -12.59 -32.30
CA GLU A 321 3.27 -12.15 -33.62
C GLU A 321 4.26 -10.97 -33.57
N GLY A 322 4.25 -10.21 -32.47
CA GLY A 322 5.10 -9.02 -32.25
C GLY A 322 5.84 -9.07 -30.91
N PRO A 323 6.69 -10.09 -30.65
CA PRO A 323 7.30 -10.38 -29.35
C PRO A 323 8.10 -9.22 -28.73
N GLU A 324 8.61 -8.29 -29.54
CA GLU A 324 9.42 -7.16 -29.07
C GLU A 324 8.61 -5.91 -28.73
N VAL A 325 7.35 -5.83 -29.15
CA VAL A 325 6.45 -4.76 -28.72
C VAL A 325 6.02 -5.04 -27.29
N ASN A 326 6.08 -3.99 -26.47
CA ASN A 326 5.75 -4.03 -25.06
C ASN A 326 4.24 -3.84 -24.82
N ILE A 327 3.81 -4.00 -23.57
CA ILE A 327 2.40 -3.89 -23.16
C ILE A 327 2.24 -2.65 -22.28
N CYS A 328 1.26 -1.79 -22.56
CA CYS A 328 0.87 -0.71 -21.67
C CYS A 328 -0.59 -0.89 -21.22
N LEU A 329 -0.85 -0.89 -19.92
CA LEU A 329 -2.20 -1.00 -19.37
C LEU A 329 -2.69 0.36 -18.92
N TRP A 330 -3.92 0.68 -19.30
CA TRP A 330 -4.65 1.87 -18.85
C TRP A 330 -6.09 1.51 -18.54
N GLY A 331 -6.71 2.12 -17.51
CA GLY A 331 -8.02 1.69 -17.04
C GLY A 331 -8.99 2.82 -16.69
N GLU A 332 -8.52 3.80 -15.92
CA GLU A 332 -9.33 4.92 -15.42
C GLU A 332 -8.42 6.08 -14.96
N HIS A 333 -9.00 7.25 -14.70
CA HIS A 333 -8.26 8.46 -14.35
C HIS A 333 -7.93 8.62 -12.86
N LYS A 334 -8.62 7.90 -11.96
CA LYS A 334 -8.61 8.18 -10.51
C LYS A 334 -8.09 7.03 -9.65
N ASP A 335 -8.51 5.81 -9.98
CA ASP A 335 -8.06 4.59 -9.33
C ASP A 335 -7.61 3.58 -10.38
N SER A 336 -6.65 2.71 -10.04
CA SER A 336 -6.36 1.56 -10.90
C SER A 336 -7.60 0.68 -11.01
N ARG A 337 -7.87 0.06 -12.17
CA ARG A 337 -9.01 -0.86 -12.32
C ARG A 337 -8.89 -2.09 -11.43
N PHE A 338 -7.67 -2.50 -11.10
CA PHE A 338 -7.43 -3.54 -10.10
C PHE A 338 -7.93 -3.12 -8.72
N TRP A 339 -7.77 -1.84 -8.35
CA TRP A 339 -8.29 -1.30 -7.10
C TRP A 339 -9.80 -1.05 -7.14
N SER A 340 -10.32 -0.38 -8.17
CA SER A 340 -11.75 0.01 -8.19
C SER A 340 -12.73 -1.15 -8.40
N TYR A 341 -12.29 -2.25 -9.02
CA TYR A 341 -13.09 -3.48 -9.15
C TYR A 341 -12.83 -4.50 -8.04
N ASN A 342 -11.90 -4.20 -7.13
CA ASN A 342 -11.72 -4.98 -5.92
C ASN A 342 -12.95 -4.86 -5.02
N SER A 343 -13.27 -5.93 -4.31
CA SER A 343 -14.38 -5.97 -3.38
C SER A 343 -14.12 -7.00 -2.27
N GLY A 344 -14.78 -6.83 -1.13
CA GLY A 344 -14.58 -7.63 0.07
C GLY A 344 -15.47 -7.17 1.22
N ALA A 345 -15.63 -8.02 2.24
CA ALA A 345 -16.52 -7.77 3.39
C ALA A 345 -16.18 -6.47 4.14
N GLY A 346 -14.89 -6.17 4.26
CA GLY A 346 -14.34 -4.95 4.85
C GLY A 346 -12.92 -4.71 4.34
N ALA A 347 -12.23 -3.70 4.89
CA ALA A 347 -10.90 -3.30 4.41
C ALA A 347 -9.88 -4.45 4.44
N MET A 348 -9.90 -5.30 5.48
CA MET A 348 -9.01 -6.47 5.61
C MET A 348 -9.17 -7.45 4.43
N ASN A 349 -10.40 -7.91 4.18
CA ASN A 349 -10.70 -8.81 3.07
C ASN A 349 -10.43 -8.16 1.72
N GLN A 350 -10.71 -6.86 1.57
CA GLN A 350 -10.41 -6.13 0.35
C GLN A 350 -8.92 -6.11 0.07
N GLN A 351 -8.07 -5.87 1.07
CA GLN A 351 -6.62 -5.91 0.87
C GLN A 351 -6.13 -7.31 0.49
N ALA A 352 -6.64 -8.36 1.16
CA ALA A 352 -6.33 -9.75 0.79
C ALA A 352 -6.77 -10.09 -0.65
N ASN A 353 -7.98 -9.69 -1.04
CA ASN A 353 -8.52 -9.90 -2.38
C ASN A 353 -7.76 -9.11 -3.45
N TYR A 354 -7.31 -7.90 -3.13
CA TYR A 354 -6.48 -7.08 -4.01
C TYR A 354 -5.17 -7.79 -4.35
N GLN A 355 -4.47 -8.32 -3.34
CA GLN A 355 -3.23 -9.07 -3.57
C GLN A 355 -3.49 -10.32 -4.42
N ALA A 356 -4.53 -11.09 -4.13
CA ALA A 356 -4.89 -12.26 -4.95
C ALA A 356 -5.33 -11.87 -6.38
N PHE A 357 -5.94 -10.70 -6.56
CA PHE A 357 -6.33 -10.17 -7.88
C PHE A 357 -5.10 -9.84 -8.73
N LEU A 358 -4.14 -9.11 -8.17
CA LEU A 358 -2.86 -8.87 -8.83
C LEU A 358 -2.15 -10.19 -9.15
N GLU A 359 -2.09 -11.15 -8.22
CA GLU A 359 -1.45 -12.45 -8.49
C GLU A 359 -2.10 -13.20 -9.67
N ARG A 360 -3.42 -13.12 -9.84
CA ARG A 360 -4.11 -13.73 -11.01
C ARG A 360 -3.84 -12.97 -12.30
N ALA A 361 -3.82 -11.64 -12.25
CA ALA A 361 -3.51 -10.81 -13.40
C ALA A 361 -2.07 -11.04 -13.90
N PHE A 362 -1.12 -11.22 -12.99
CA PHE A 362 0.29 -11.27 -13.34
C PHE A 362 0.84 -12.70 -13.43
N SER A 363 0.62 -13.54 -12.43
CA SER A 363 1.14 -14.91 -12.40
C SER A 363 0.20 -15.94 -13.06
N GLY A 364 -1.02 -15.55 -13.40
CA GLY A 364 -2.04 -16.39 -14.04
C GLY A 364 -3.13 -16.83 -13.07
N GLY A 365 -4.28 -17.25 -13.61
CA GLY A 365 -5.51 -17.51 -12.84
C GLY A 365 -5.39 -18.53 -11.70
N ASN A 366 -4.44 -19.47 -11.77
CA ASN A 366 -4.14 -20.41 -10.68
C ASN A 366 -3.08 -19.88 -9.68
N ARG A 367 -2.67 -18.61 -9.80
CA ARG A 367 -1.70 -17.91 -8.94
C ARG A 367 -0.31 -18.56 -8.88
N ASN A 368 0.07 -19.27 -9.95
CA ASN A 368 1.37 -19.91 -10.08
C ASN A 368 1.89 -19.78 -11.53
N PRO A 369 3.04 -19.12 -11.76
CA PRO A 369 3.53 -18.84 -13.12
C PRO A 369 3.91 -20.10 -13.92
N LEU A 370 4.08 -21.26 -13.28
CA LEU A 370 4.29 -22.56 -13.94
C LEU A 370 3.00 -23.33 -14.19
N ASN A 371 1.87 -22.93 -13.59
CA ASN A 371 0.58 -23.55 -13.77
C ASN A 371 -0.46 -22.49 -14.12
N ARG A 372 -0.56 -22.14 -15.40
CA ARG A 372 -1.44 -21.07 -15.86
C ARG A 372 -2.62 -21.64 -16.65
N PRO A 373 -3.78 -20.98 -16.63
CA PRO A 373 -4.79 -21.20 -17.66
C PRO A 373 -4.20 -21.02 -19.07
N THR A 374 -4.76 -21.73 -20.05
CA THR A 374 -4.45 -21.50 -21.47
C THR A 374 -4.86 -20.07 -21.87
N VAL A 375 -4.13 -19.46 -22.81
CA VAL A 375 -4.52 -18.18 -23.40
C VAL A 375 -5.92 -18.30 -24.03
N ASN A 376 -6.78 -17.31 -23.77
CA ASN A 376 -8.12 -17.23 -24.30
C ASN A 376 -8.55 -15.76 -24.35
N GLU A 377 -9.22 -15.37 -25.43
CA GLU A 377 -9.66 -14.01 -25.68
C GLU A 377 -10.96 -13.65 -24.94
N ASN A 378 -11.64 -14.64 -24.39
CA ASN A 378 -12.92 -14.46 -23.71
C ASN A 378 -12.97 -15.16 -22.36
N GLY A 379 -13.77 -14.60 -21.44
CA GLY A 379 -14.04 -15.16 -20.12
C GLY A 379 -13.18 -14.59 -19.00
N ASN A 380 -12.26 -13.66 -19.31
CA ASN A 380 -11.35 -13.03 -18.36
C ASN A 380 -12.04 -11.88 -17.62
N LYS A 381 -12.94 -12.23 -16.70
CA LYS A 381 -13.74 -11.24 -15.96
C LYS A 381 -12.93 -10.52 -14.90
N MET A 382 -13.01 -9.19 -14.87
CA MET A 382 -12.30 -8.33 -13.91
C MET A 382 -13.01 -8.20 -12.56
N GLU A 383 -14.27 -8.62 -12.47
CA GLU A 383 -15.09 -8.60 -11.25
C GLU A 383 -15.44 -10.04 -10.82
N TRP A 384 -15.87 -10.20 -9.56
CA TRP A 384 -16.38 -11.46 -9.05
C TRP A 384 -17.65 -11.90 -9.78
N SER A 385 -17.81 -13.21 -9.98
CA SER A 385 -19.04 -13.80 -10.51
C SER A 385 -19.50 -14.91 -9.57
N GLY A 386 -20.40 -14.57 -8.64
CA GLY A 386 -20.73 -15.44 -7.51
C GLY A 386 -19.49 -15.77 -6.69
N THR A 387 -19.17 -17.06 -6.55
CA THR A 387 -17.96 -17.53 -5.86
C THR A 387 -16.73 -17.60 -6.77
N THR A 388 -16.86 -17.31 -8.06
CA THR A 388 -15.75 -17.34 -9.02
C THR A 388 -14.91 -16.08 -8.87
N PRO A 389 -13.61 -16.21 -8.52
CA PRO A 389 -12.74 -15.05 -8.38
C PRO A 389 -12.42 -14.37 -9.73
N PRO A 390 -12.26 -13.02 -9.80
CA PRO A 390 -11.75 -12.28 -10.97
C PRO A 390 -10.53 -12.92 -11.69
N LEU A 391 -10.48 -12.95 -13.01
CA LEU A 391 -9.31 -13.43 -13.77
C LEU A 391 -8.86 -14.86 -13.43
N SER A 392 -9.71 -15.71 -12.85
CA SER A 392 -9.42 -17.11 -12.58
C SER A 392 -9.15 -17.93 -13.86
N THR A 393 -9.61 -17.45 -15.01
CA THR A 393 -9.37 -18.06 -16.33
C THR A 393 -8.26 -17.37 -17.13
N PHE A 394 -7.70 -16.25 -16.64
CA PHE A 394 -6.71 -15.49 -17.40
C PHE A 394 -5.34 -16.18 -17.35
N ALA A 395 -4.65 -16.24 -18.49
CA ALA A 395 -3.32 -16.85 -18.57
C ALA A 395 -2.26 -16.10 -17.74
N GLY A 396 -2.48 -14.81 -17.45
CA GLY A 396 -1.57 -13.98 -16.67
C GLY A 396 -0.43 -13.39 -17.49
N PHE A 397 0.01 -12.19 -17.13
CA PHE A 397 1.08 -11.48 -17.85
C PHE A 397 2.42 -12.22 -17.88
N SER A 398 2.69 -13.11 -16.92
CA SER A 398 3.85 -14.00 -16.92
C SER A 398 3.96 -14.86 -18.18
N THR A 399 2.86 -15.06 -18.93
CA THR A 399 2.86 -15.72 -20.23
C THR A 399 3.76 -15.01 -21.24
N TRP A 400 3.81 -13.67 -21.20
CA TRP A 400 4.54 -12.86 -22.18
C TRP A 400 5.69 -12.06 -21.58
N ILE A 401 5.59 -11.69 -20.30
CA ILE A 401 6.54 -10.80 -19.63
C ILE A 401 7.38 -11.64 -18.65
N PRO A 402 8.71 -11.64 -18.81
CA PRO A 402 9.58 -12.40 -17.91
C PRO A 402 9.62 -11.75 -16.53
N GLU A 403 9.76 -12.57 -15.49
CA GLU A 403 9.90 -12.07 -14.11
C GLU A 403 11.22 -11.31 -13.93
N ARG A 404 11.29 -10.39 -12.98
CA ARG A 404 12.48 -9.58 -12.68
C ARG A 404 12.75 -9.54 -11.19
N SER A 405 14.02 -9.36 -10.84
CA SER A 405 14.47 -9.18 -9.47
C SER A 405 15.57 -8.16 -9.41
N THR A 406 15.66 -7.45 -8.28
CA THR A 406 16.75 -6.51 -7.95
C THR A 406 17.63 -7.01 -6.81
N VAL A 407 17.36 -8.21 -6.29
CA VAL A 407 18.08 -8.79 -5.14
C VAL A 407 19.45 -9.31 -5.60
N GLN A 408 20.45 -8.43 -5.61
CA GLN A 408 21.82 -8.77 -6.01
C GLN A 408 22.88 -8.05 -5.19
N GLY A 409 24.12 -8.55 -5.29
CA GLY A 409 25.28 -7.95 -4.65
C GLY A 409 25.75 -8.73 -3.44
N LYS A 410 25.93 -8.04 -2.32
CA LYS A 410 26.40 -8.60 -1.06
C LYS A 410 25.29 -8.61 -0.02
N PHE A 411 25.45 -9.43 1.02
CA PHE A 411 24.63 -9.32 2.22
C PHE A 411 24.70 -7.90 2.81
N PRO A 412 23.64 -7.45 3.51
CA PRO A 412 22.42 -8.20 3.79
C PRO A 412 21.35 -8.16 2.68
N PHE A 413 20.40 -9.11 2.77
CA PHE A 413 19.10 -9.05 2.11
C PHE A 413 18.02 -9.24 3.18
N ALA A 414 17.04 -8.35 3.27
CA ALA A 414 15.96 -8.44 4.25
C ALA A 414 14.59 -8.10 3.65
N THR A 415 13.56 -8.69 4.24
CA THR A 415 12.16 -8.37 4.01
C THR A 415 11.35 -8.70 5.27
N ASN A 416 10.43 -7.82 5.64
CA ASN A 416 9.39 -8.07 6.64
C ASN A 416 8.07 -8.44 5.97
N PHE A 417 8.08 -8.62 4.63
CA PHE A 417 6.88 -8.85 3.83
C PHE A 417 5.86 -7.70 4.00
N ASN A 418 6.36 -6.49 4.25
CA ASN A 418 5.56 -5.29 4.43
C ASN A 418 5.12 -4.73 3.07
N LEU A 419 3.81 -4.58 2.88
CA LEU A 419 3.20 -4.04 1.66
C LEU A 419 3.16 -2.51 1.62
N GLY A 420 3.47 -1.83 2.74
CA GLY A 420 3.42 -0.37 2.84
C GLY A 420 2.14 0.17 3.48
N ASN A 421 1.36 -0.66 4.17
CA ASN A 421 0.20 -0.26 4.95
C ASN A 421 -0.15 -1.29 6.05
N GLY A 422 -1.04 -0.90 6.96
CA GLY A 422 -1.67 -1.78 7.95
C GLY A 422 -2.83 -1.09 8.67
N ASP A 423 -3.75 -1.86 9.23
CA ASP A 423 -4.76 -1.38 10.18
C ASP A 423 -4.12 -0.92 11.50
N ARG A 424 -2.89 -1.40 11.73
CA ARG A 424 -1.97 -0.99 12.78
C ARG A 424 -0.53 -1.12 12.31
N TYR A 425 0.37 -0.40 12.96
CA TYR A 425 1.81 -0.64 12.84
C TYR A 425 2.27 -1.52 14.00
N ASN A 426 2.88 -2.67 13.69
CA ASN A 426 3.45 -3.57 14.69
C ASN A 426 4.97 -3.43 14.76
N TYR A 427 5.50 -3.44 15.98
CA TYR A 427 6.92 -3.62 16.27
C TYR A 427 7.11 -4.92 17.05
N ARG A 428 7.81 -5.88 16.44
CA ARG A 428 8.03 -7.23 16.96
C ARG A 428 6.74 -7.93 17.40
N GLY A 429 5.71 -7.84 16.56
CA GLY A 429 4.41 -8.45 16.79
C GLY A 429 3.44 -7.60 17.60
N LYS A 430 3.89 -6.54 18.27
CA LYS A 430 3.03 -5.73 19.16
C LYS A 430 2.65 -4.41 18.49
N MET A 431 1.40 -4.01 18.63
CA MET A 431 0.92 -2.72 18.13
C MET A 431 1.68 -1.55 18.74
N ALA A 432 2.28 -0.72 17.89
CA ALA A 432 3.01 0.49 18.26
C ALA A 432 2.27 1.78 17.89
N SER A 433 1.56 1.80 16.77
CA SER A 433 0.72 2.91 16.32
C SER A 433 -0.49 2.39 15.52
N GLY A 434 -1.45 3.28 15.25
CA GLY A 434 -2.70 2.94 14.56
C GLY A 434 -2.54 2.69 13.05
N ALA A 435 -3.67 2.75 12.34
CA ALA A 435 -3.73 2.52 10.90
C ALA A 435 -2.81 3.47 10.14
N TRP A 436 -2.12 2.96 9.13
CA TRP A 436 -1.08 3.69 8.42
C TRP A 436 -0.93 3.23 6.98
N TYR A 437 -0.40 4.13 6.16
CA TYR A 437 -0.01 3.91 4.76
C TYR A 437 1.25 4.71 4.45
N ASN A 438 2.26 4.05 3.89
CA ASN A 438 3.48 4.65 3.35
C ASN A 438 4.22 3.65 2.42
N MET A 439 4.17 3.87 1.11
CA MET A 439 4.84 3.00 0.14
C MET A 439 6.37 2.98 0.26
N SER A 440 7.00 4.00 0.86
CA SER A 440 8.44 3.97 1.14
C SER A 440 8.81 2.93 2.22
N ALA A 441 7.83 2.46 3.01
CA ALA A 441 7.99 1.36 3.95
C ALA A 441 7.75 -0.01 3.30
N GLN A 442 7.32 -0.08 2.03
CA GLN A 442 7.20 -1.33 1.31
C GLN A 442 8.59 -1.97 1.15
N ASP A 443 8.67 -3.25 1.47
CA ASP A 443 9.88 -4.05 1.30
C ASP A 443 10.08 -4.43 -0.18
N VAL A 444 11.24 -5.02 -0.50
CA VAL A 444 11.38 -5.73 -1.77
C VAL A 444 10.40 -6.91 -1.79
N VAL A 445 9.43 -6.85 -2.69
CA VAL A 445 8.38 -7.88 -2.81
C VAL A 445 8.93 -9.15 -3.48
N PRO A 446 8.35 -10.33 -3.21
CA PRO A 446 8.81 -11.59 -3.82
C PRO A 446 8.86 -11.54 -5.36
N THR A 447 9.95 -12.05 -5.94
CA THR A 447 10.07 -12.22 -7.40
C THR A 447 8.99 -13.13 -7.96
N TYR A 448 8.56 -14.13 -7.19
CA TYR A 448 7.55 -15.10 -7.60
C TYR A 448 6.32 -15.04 -6.69
N ARG A 449 5.14 -14.90 -7.29
CA ARG A 449 3.86 -14.67 -6.59
C ARG A 449 2.74 -15.56 -7.17
N TRP A 450 2.71 -16.87 -6.94
CA TRP A 450 3.63 -17.66 -6.12
C TRP A 450 4.21 -18.85 -6.89
N LEU A 451 5.52 -19.06 -6.79
CA LEU A 451 6.18 -20.26 -7.33
C LEU A 451 6.16 -21.35 -6.26
N VAL A 452 5.04 -22.08 -6.21
CA VAL A 452 4.84 -23.23 -5.33
C VAL A 452 5.06 -24.52 -6.12
N VAL A 453 6.03 -25.31 -5.70
CA VAL A 453 6.47 -26.51 -6.42
C VAL A 453 6.72 -27.68 -5.48
N LYS A 454 6.80 -28.89 -6.02
CA LYS A 454 7.17 -30.08 -5.25
C LYS A 454 8.62 -29.98 -4.77
N GLU A 455 8.93 -30.59 -3.63
CA GLU A 455 10.28 -30.60 -3.05
C GLU A 455 11.36 -30.94 -4.09
N GLY A 456 12.29 -29.99 -4.31
CA GLY A 456 13.45 -30.16 -5.19
C GLY A 456 13.13 -30.25 -6.69
N GLN A 457 11.88 -30.00 -7.11
CA GLN A 457 11.43 -30.15 -8.49
C GLN A 457 10.73 -28.88 -8.96
N MET A 458 11.01 -28.43 -10.19
CA MET A 458 10.28 -27.33 -10.84
C MET A 458 8.92 -27.80 -11.41
N ALA A 459 8.17 -28.54 -10.61
CA ALA A 459 6.84 -29.06 -10.93
C ALA A 459 5.80 -28.44 -9.97
N PRO A 460 4.73 -27.81 -10.47
CA PRO A 460 3.74 -27.14 -9.62
C PRO A 460 3.17 -28.04 -8.51
N SER A 461 2.93 -27.43 -7.34
CA SER A 461 2.22 -28.04 -6.21
C SER A 461 1.08 -27.12 -5.76
N ASN A 462 0.00 -27.73 -5.26
CA ASN A 462 -1.13 -27.06 -4.64
C ASN A 462 -1.28 -27.44 -3.16
N ALA A 463 -0.31 -28.18 -2.58
CA ALA A 463 -0.39 -28.62 -1.20
C ALA A 463 -0.29 -27.45 -0.22
N ILE A 464 0.48 -26.40 -0.55
CA ILE A 464 0.59 -25.18 0.25
C ILE A 464 0.10 -23.98 -0.55
N THR A 465 -0.84 -23.23 0.02
CA THR A 465 -1.25 -21.90 -0.43
C THR A 465 -0.42 -20.85 0.30
N VAL A 466 -0.09 -19.78 -0.42
CA VAL A 466 0.66 -18.64 0.11
C VAL A 466 -0.18 -17.39 -0.09
N ASN A 467 -0.27 -16.54 0.94
CA ASN A 467 -0.94 -15.26 0.88
C ASN A 467 -0.11 -14.20 1.60
N PHE A 468 -0.23 -12.94 1.19
CA PHE A 468 0.01 -11.84 2.13
C PHE A 468 -1.16 -11.78 3.11
N SER A 469 -0.88 -11.43 4.37
CA SER A 469 -1.90 -11.25 5.39
C SER A 469 -1.63 -9.96 6.17
N HIS A 470 -2.72 -9.25 6.48
CA HIS A 470 -2.75 -8.10 7.38
C HIS A 470 -3.38 -8.46 8.74
N GLU A 471 -3.76 -9.72 8.94
CA GLU A 471 -4.37 -10.23 10.19
C GLU A 471 -3.38 -10.24 11.36
N ASP A 472 -2.09 -10.18 11.06
CA ASP A 472 -0.99 -9.96 12.00
C ASP A 472 0.28 -9.59 11.22
N SER A 473 1.29 -9.07 11.91
CA SER A 473 2.61 -8.80 11.33
C SER A 473 3.69 -8.74 12.40
N TYR A 474 4.93 -9.06 12.05
CA TYR A 474 6.06 -8.91 12.97
C TYR A 474 6.56 -7.46 13.00
N ILE A 475 6.85 -6.87 11.83
CA ILE A 475 7.24 -5.46 11.68
C ILE A 475 6.37 -4.84 10.60
N GLY A 476 5.79 -3.66 10.87
CA GLY A 476 4.89 -2.99 9.94
C GLY A 476 3.47 -3.55 9.98
N GLY A 477 2.86 -3.81 8.83
CA GLY A 477 1.41 -4.06 8.75
C GLY A 477 1.00 -5.30 7.96
N SER A 478 1.95 -6.09 7.48
CA SER A 478 1.66 -7.36 6.79
C SER A 478 2.74 -8.42 7.01
N CYS A 479 2.40 -9.67 6.73
CA CYS A 479 3.31 -10.81 6.73
C CYS A 479 2.93 -11.82 5.63
N LEU A 480 3.69 -12.92 5.49
CA LEU A 480 3.24 -14.09 4.71
C LEU A 480 2.42 -15.03 5.58
N GLN A 481 1.42 -15.67 4.98
CA GLN A 481 0.71 -16.80 5.55
C GLN A 481 0.88 -18.03 4.65
N LEU A 482 1.33 -19.14 5.24
CA LEU A 482 1.51 -20.44 4.60
C LEU A 482 0.47 -21.41 5.13
N GLN A 483 -0.37 -21.97 4.25
CA GLN A 483 -1.52 -22.81 4.63
C GLN A 483 -1.64 -24.06 3.77
N GLY A 484 -1.99 -25.20 4.38
CA GLY A 484 -2.38 -26.39 3.63
C GLY A 484 -1.78 -27.68 4.19
N ASP A 485 -1.44 -28.61 3.30
CA ASP A 485 -1.01 -29.96 3.66
C ASP A 485 0.52 -30.08 3.81
N ALA A 486 1.01 -29.92 5.04
CA ALA A 486 2.44 -30.08 5.34
C ALA A 486 2.93 -31.54 5.39
N SER A 487 2.05 -32.53 5.20
CA SER A 487 2.48 -33.92 5.00
C SER A 487 3.09 -34.12 3.61
N GLN A 488 2.76 -33.24 2.66
CA GLN A 488 3.32 -33.19 1.32
C GLN A 488 4.42 -32.13 1.23
N ALA A 489 5.67 -32.60 1.16
CA ALA A 489 6.82 -31.70 1.09
C ALA A 489 6.74 -30.75 -0.11
N THR A 490 6.74 -29.45 0.18
CA THR A 490 6.46 -28.38 -0.80
C THR A 490 7.47 -27.24 -0.67
N ASP A 491 8.01 -26.79 -1.81
CA ASP A 491 8.89 -25.63 -1.91
C ASP A 491 8.08 -24.39 -2.33
N VAL A 492 8.24 -23.33 -1.56
CA VAL A 492 7.74 -21.99 -1.83
C VAL A 492 8.94 -21.12 -2.17
N ILE A 493 9.24 -20.97 -3.46
CA ILE A 493 10.36 -20.17 -3.94
C ILE A 493 9.89 -18.72 -4.06
N LEU A 494 10.54 -17.80 -3.34
CA LEU A 494 10.09 -16.41 -3.21
C LEU A 494 10.90 -15.46 -4.08
N TYR A 495 12.24 -15.55 -4.01
CA TYR A 495 13.14 -14.60 -4.65
C TYR A 495 14.09 -15.29 -5.61
N LYS A 496 14.26 -14.68 -6.78
CA LYS A 496 15.44 -14.89 -7.64
C LYS A 496 16.52 -13.91 -7.18
N THR A 497 17.75 -14.38 -7.01
CA THR A 497 18.81 -13.56 -6.42
C THR A 497 20.13 -13.69 -7.17
N ALA A 498 21.04 -12.77 -6.92
CA ALA A 498 22.46 -12.88 -7.25
C ALA A 498 23.29 -12.28 -6.10
N ILE A 499 23.13 -12.84 -4.91
CA ILE A 499 23.75 -12.35 -3.67
C ILE A 499 24.83 -13.32 -3.18
N THR A 500 25.84 -12.78 -2.50
CA THR A 500 26.93 -13.54 -1.86
C THR A 500 27.22 -12.96 -0.47
N PRO A 501 27.72 -13.74 0.50
CA PRO A 501 28.19 -13.19 1.78
C PRO A 501 29.37 -12.23 1.60
N ASN A 502 29.51 -11.26 2.51
CA ASN A 502 30.74 -10.47 2.68
C ASN A 502 31.82 -11.29 3.40
N ASP A 503 31.41 -12.04 4.42
CA ASP A 503 32.29 -12.87 5.25
C ASP A 503 31.64 -14.20 5.68
N ALA A 504 32.40 -15.01 6.43
CA ALA A 504 31.98 -16.34 6.89
C ALA A 504 31.04 -16.30 8.12
N ALA A 505 30.87 -15.17 8.79
CA ALA A 505 29.98 -15.01 9.95
C ALA A 505 28.52 -14.78 9.51
N ASN A 506 28.08 -15.55 8.52
CA ASN A 506 26.76 -15.41 7.91
C ASN A 506 25.67 -16.21 8.64
N TYR A 507 24.47 -15.61 8.67
CA TYR A 507 23.30 -16.12 9.34
C TYR A 507 22.02 -15.65 8.63
N ALA A 508 20.91 -16.29 8.99
CA ALA A 508 19.57 -15.83 8.67
C ALA A 508 18.79 -15.50 9.94
N LEU A 509 17.88 -14.54 9.85
CA LEU A 509 16.82 -14.31 10.83
C LEU A 509 15.47 -14.63 10.17
N VAL A 510 14.65 -15.42 10.85
CA VAL A 510 13.30 -15.76 10.37
C VAL A 510 12.31 -15.64 11.52
N SER A 511 11.32 -14.75 11.37
CA SER A 511 10.26 -14.60 12.38
C SER A 511 9.03 -15.37 11.99
N ILE A 512 8.52 -16.21 12.90
CA ILE A 512 7.30 -16.99 12.67
C ILE A 512 6.33 -16.86 13.84
N LYS A 513 5.06 -17.11 13.55
CA LYS A 513 3.97 -17.30 14.52
C LYS A 513 2.96 -18.25 13.91
N GLY A 514 2.50 -19.27 14.63
CA GLY A 514 1.45 -20.11 14.06
C GLY A 514 0.12 -19.37 14.03
N ALA A 515 -0.55 -19.43 12.89
CA ALA A 515 -1.69 -18.59 12.56
C ALA A 515 -3.02 -19.18 13.07
N GLY A 516 -4.04 -18.33 13.18
CA GLY A 516 -5.36 -18.70 13.67
C GLY A 516 -5.44 -18.87 15.20
N ASP A 517 -6.64 -19.18 15.69
CA ASP A 517 -6.88 -19.43 17.11
C ASP A 517 -6.26 -20.78 17.52
N ARG A 518 -5.50 -20.76 18.62
CA ARG A 518 -4.71 -21.91 19.07
C ARG A 518 -4.60 -21.96 20.58
N SER A 519 -4.46 -23.17 21.13
CA SER A 519 -4.08 -23.36 22.53
C SER A 519 -2.63 -22.94 22.78
N GLU A 520 -2.32 -22.63 24.04
CA GLU A 520 -0.94 -22.40 24.45
C GLU A 520 -0.14 -23.70 24.38
N GLY A 521 1.10 -23.64 23.89
CA GLY A 521 1.94 -24.82 23.71
C GLY A 521 3.02 -24.59 22.65
N THR A 522 3.82 -25.63 22.39
CA THR A 522 4.81 -25.60 21.31
C THR A 522 4.12 -25.52 19.96
N VAL A 523 4.63 -24.66 19.09
CA VAL A 523 4.26 -24.61 17.68
C VAL A 523 5.37 -25.29 16.89
N GLU A 524 5.10 -26.49 16.38
CA GLU A 524 6.03 -27.10 15.43
C GLU A 524 6.10 -26.25 14.17
N SER A 525 7.31 -25.81 13.82
CA SER A 525 7.49 -24.93 12.67
C SER A 525 7.18 -25.67 11.38
N ASN A 526 7.61 -26.93 11.26
CA ASN A 526 7.58 -27.73 10.02
C ASN A 526 8.07 -26.96 8.78
N LEU A 527 8.94 -25.96 9.02
CA LEU A 527 9.38 -24.94 8.08
C LEU A 527 10.90 -24.95 8.02
N TYR A 528 11.42 -24.86 6.80
CA TYR A 528 12.84 -24.78 6.52
C TYR A 528 13.09 -23.58 5.62
N LEU A 529 14.10 -22.78 5.91
CA LEU A 529 14.68 -21.85 4.94
C LEU A 529 15.42 -22.69 3.88
N ILE A 530 15.17 -22.42 2.61
CA ILE A 530 15.90 -23.06 1.51
C ILE A 530 16.64 -22.01 0.67
N LEU A 531 17.90 -22.31 0.37
CA LEU A 531 18.77 -21.48 -0.48
C LEU A 531 19.31 -22.33 -1.63
N GLU A 532 19.20 -21.85 -2.87
CA GLU A 532 19.92 -22.45 -4.01
C GLU A 532 21.33 -21.84 -4.04
N VAL A 533 22.33 -22.58 -3.59
CA VAL A 533 23.72 -22.15 -3.45
C VAL A 533 24.58 -22.86 -4.49
N ASN A 534 25.19 -22.09 -5.39
CA ASN A 534 26.01 -22.63 -6.49
C ASN A 534 25.30 -23.73 -7.31
N GLY A 535 23.97 -23.61 -7.47
CA GLY A 535 23.14 -24.59 -8.18
C GLY A 535 22.66 -25.79 -7.35
N ALA A 536 22.98 -25.86 -6.07
CA ALA A 536 22.52 -26.93 -5.16
C ALA A 536 21.63 -26.36 -4.04
N TRP A 537 20.53 -27.04 -3.73
CA TRP A 537 19.67 -26.65 -2.62
C TRP A 537 20.32 -26.98 -1.27
N ARG A 538 20.37 -25.99 -0.38
CA ARG A 538 20.67 -26.14 1.05
C ARG A 538 19.40 -25.85 1.85
N GLU A 539 19.10 -26.68 2.84
CA GLU A 539 17.98 -26.51 3.74
C GLU A 539 18.44 -26.20 5.17
N TYR A 540 17.73 -25.30 5.85
CA TYR A 540 17.99 -24.91 7.22
C TYR A 540 16.70 -24.93 8.02
N LYS A 541 16.63 -25.79 9.04
CA LYS A 541 15.43 -25.91 9.87
C LYS A 541 15.16 -24.61 10.63
N VAL A 542 13.95 -24.07 10.47
CA VAL A 542 13.45 -23.01 11.35
C VAL A 542 13.03 -23.68 12.67
N PRO A 543 13.53 -23.25 13.84
CA PRO A 543 13.12 -23.84 15.12
C PRO A 543 11.63 -23.69 15.41
N ASN A 544 11.12 -24.53 16.31
CA ASN A 544 9.74 -24.46 16.80
C ASN A 544 9.54 -23.21 17.66
N ASN A 545 8.33 -22.62 17.62
CA ASN A 545 7.97 -21.59 18.58
C ASN A 545 7.53 -22.19 19.92
N THR A 546 7.64 -21.40 20.96
CA THR A 546 7.06 -21.66 22.27
C THR A 546 5.94 -20.66 22.56
N GLY A 547 4.74 -21.14 22.88
CA GLY A 547 3.59 -20.27 23.14
C GLY A 547 2.96 -19.70 21.85
N LYS A 548 2.22 -18.59 22.00
CA LYS A 548 1.40 -18.01 20.92
C LYS A 548 2.02 -16.78 20.25
N SER A 549 3.07 -16.20 20.82
CA SER A 549 3.68 -14.96 20.33
C SER A 549 4.59 -15.18 19.13
N TRP A 550 4.91 -14.09 18.44
CA TRP A 550 5.96 -14.07 17.43
C TRP A 550 7.31 -14.45 18.04
N GLN A 551 8.12 -15.20 17.29
CA GLN A 551 9.50 -15.50 17.66
C GLN A 551 10.40 -15.39 16.44
N GLU A 552 11.46 -14.61 16.58
CA GLU A 552 12.55 -14.50 15.62
C GLU A 552 13.61 -15.57 15.89
N HIS A 553 13.96 -16.32 14.85
CA HIS A 553 14.94 -17.39 14.93
C HIS A 553 16.20 -17.05 14.16
N ARG A 554 17.34 -17.15 14.83
CA ARG A 554 18.65 -17.03 14.19
C ARG A 554 19.19 -18.39 13.75
N ILE A 555 19.61 -18.48 12.49
CA ILE A 555 20.04 -19.71 11.83
C ILE A 555 21.42 -19.48 11.22
N ALA A 556 22.42 -20.28 11.59
CA ALA A 556 23.75 -20.20 10.98
C ALA A 556 23.72 -20.80 9.55
N LEU A 557 24.29 -20.08 8.57
CA LEU A 557 24.25 -20.50 7.16
C LEU A 557 25.51 -21.24 6.72
N ASN A 558 26.67 -20.97 7.36
CA ASN A 558 27.96 -21.60 7.04
C ASN A 558 28.32 -21.53 5.53
N LEU A 559 28.09 -20.37 4.92
CA LEU A 559 28.41 -20.10 3.52
C LEU A 559 29.82 -19.51 3.39
N GLY A 560 30.50 -19.80 2.27
CA GLY A 560 31.71 -19.10 1.87
C GLY A 560 31.42 -17.75 1.20
N THR A 561 32.39 -16.85 1.15
CA THR A 561 32.25 -15.52 0.50
C THR A 561 32.06 -15.58 -1.02
N THR A 562 32.38 -16.74 -1.62
CA THR A 562 32.18 -17.04 -3.04
C THR A 562 30.89 -17.84 -3.30
N ASP A 563 30.17 -18.27 -2.25
CA ASP A 563 28.92 -19.01 -2.40
C ASP A 563 27.82 -18.07 -2.93
N LYS A 564 27.41 -18.31 -4.18
CA LYS A 564 26.37 -17.53 -4.85
C LYS A 564 25.00 -18.12 -4.55
N ILE A 565 24.14 -17.32 -3.94
CA ILE A 565 22.73 -17.66 -3.73
C ILE A 565 21.94 -17.16 -4.93
N THR A 566 21.28 -18.07 -5.64
CA THR A 566 20.47 -17.78 -6.85
C THR A 566 18.97 -17.81 -6.60
N LYS A 567 18.51 -18.49 -5.54
CA LYS A 567 17.12 -18.49 -5.08
C LYS A 567 17.02 -18.55 -3.56
N VAL A 568 15.98 -17.92 -3.04
CA VAL A 568 15.62 -17.92 -1.62
C VAL A 568 14.14 -18.28 -1.48
N GLY A 569 13.80 -19.14 -0.53
CA GLY A 569 12.42 -19.53 -0.27
C GLY A 569 12.27 -20.34 1.01
N PHE A 570 11.12 -20.99 1.15
CA PHE A 570 10.83 -21.88 2.25
C PHE A 570 10.41 -23.27 1.78
N ARG A 571 10.67 -24.29 2.59
CA ARG A 571 10.12 -25.63 2.43
C ARG A 571 9.24 -25.96 3.61
N VAL A 572 8.02 -26.41 3.33
CA VAL A 572 7.09 -26.95 4.32
C VAL A 572 7.10 -28.47 4.20
N LYS A 573 7.42 -29.20 5.28
CA LYS A 573 7.42 -30.68 5.28
C LYS A 573 7.29 -31.27 6.68
N GLY A 574 6.78 -32.50 6.75
CA GLY A 574 6.73 -33.30 7.97
C GLY A 574 5.69 -32.86 9.00
N GLY A 575 4.75 -32.00 8.61
CA GLY A 575 3.68 -31.49 9.48
C GLY A 575 2.32 -32.11 9.20
N ALA A 576 1.29 -31.56 9.85
CA ALA A 576 -0.10 -31.96 9.66
C ALA A 576 -0.71 -31.40 8.37
N SER A 577 -1.83 -31.99 7.95
CA SER A 577 -2.53 -31.59 6.72
C SER A 577 -3.27 -30.25 6.80
N ASN A 578 -3.33 -29.64 8.00
CA ASN A 578 -3.95 -28.36 8.30
C ASN A 578 -2.92 -27.32 8.77
N TYR A 579 -1.73 -27.36 8.18
CA TYR A 579 -0.65 -26.41 8.47
C TYR A 579 -1.12 -24.96 8.25
N ASN A 580 -0.80 -24.07 9.18
CA ASN A 580 -1.12 -22.65 9.13
C ASN A 580 -0.09 -21.85 9.91
N MET A 581 0.77 -21.10 9.21
CA MET A 581 1.90 -20.39 9.81
C MET A 581 2.04 -19.00 9.19
N TYR A 582 2.24 -17.99 10.02
CA TYR A 582 2.73 -16.70 9.60
C TYR A 582 4.26 -16.65 9.58
N VAL A 583 4.82 -16.03 8.54
CA VAL A 583 6.24 -15.69 8.43
C VAL A 583 6.33 -14.16 8.31
N GLY A 584 6.87 -13.52 9.34
CA GLY A 584 6.85 -12.08 9.53
C GLY A 584 8.14 -11.39 9.10
N SER A 585 9.25 -12.11 9.01
CA SER A 585 10.49 -11.56 8.43
C SER A 585 11.42 -12.66 7.92
N LEU A 586 12.26 -12.28 6.97
CA LEU A 586 13.39 -13.03 6.46
C LEU A 586 14.57 -12.08 6.23
N GLU A 587 15.68 -12.33 6.91
CA GLU A 587 16.94 -11.63 6.71
C GLU A 587 18.06 -12.63 6.45
N LEU A 588 18.94 -12.33 5.50
CA LEU A 588 20.23 -12.97 5.29
C LEU A 588 21.30 -11.91 5.53
N ASN A 589 22.16 -12.10 6.53
CA ASN A 589 23.15 -11.11 6.95
C ASN A 589 24.45 -11.80 7.38
N ASP A 590 25.49 -11.03 7.68
CA ASP A 590 26.80 -11.48 8.09
C ASP A 590 27.47 -10.55 9.11
N GLY A 591 28.77 -10.70 9.33
CA GLY A 591 29.55 -9.90 10.29
C GLY A 591 29.90 -8.50 9.79
N ASN A 592 29.70 -8.17 8.52
CA ASN A 592 30.20 -6.93 7.92
C ASN A 592 29.43 -5.70 8.43
N LYS A 593 30.13 -4.69 8.92
CA LYS A 593 29.53 -3.46 9.44
C LYS A 593 29.83 -2.26 8.55
N VAL A 594 28.86 -1.37 8.43
CA VAL A 594 28.96 -0.10 7.71
C VAL A 594 28.27 0.97 8.54
N THR A 595 28.89 2.16 8.65
CA THR A 595 28.30 3.27 9.39
C THR A 595 27.45 4.13 8.45
N PRO A 596 26.20 4.48 8.82
CA PRO A 596 25.39 5.39 8.02
C PRO A 596 25.86 6.82 8.21
N THR A 597 25.58 7.67 7.23
CA THR A 597 25.83 9.11 7.35
C THR A 597 24.92 9.69 8.44
N ALA A 598 25.46 10.61 9.25
CA ALA A 598 24.71 11.24 10.33
C ALA A 598 23.53 12.08 9.79
N ILE A 599 22.46 12.13 10.57
CA ILE A 599 21.26 12.95 10.31
C ILE A 599 21.29 14.22 11.17
N LYS A 600 20.51 15.23 10.76
CA LYS A 600 20.35 16.51 11.45
C LYS A 600 18.99 17.15 11.15
N ASP A 601 18.71 18.27 11.81
CA ASP A 601 17.60 19.18 11.49
C ASP A 601 16.22 18.50 11.48
N LEU A 602 15.93 17.67 12.49
CA LEU A 602 14.61 17.07 12.70
C LEU A 602 13.57 18.16 13.00
N ASN A 603 12.52 18.20 12.19
CA ASN A 603 11.33 19.01 12.40
C ASN A 603 10.11 18.09 12.61
N VAL A 604 9.25 18.46 13.56
CA VAL A 604 8.02 17.72 13.86
C VAL A 604 6.85 18.70 13.94
N VAL A 605 5.81 18.43 13.15
CA VAL A 605 4.55 19.15 13.13
C VAL A 605 3.44 18.21 13.58
N LYS A 606 2.72 18.56 14.64
CA LYS A 606 1.51 17.84 15.07
C LYS A 606 0.33 18.32 14.23
N THR A 607 -0.28 17.44 13.44
CA THR A 607 -1.38 17.78 12.53
C THR A 607 -2.76 17.53 13.14
N ASN A 608 -2.84 16.61 14.11
CA ASN A 608 -4.07 16.28 14.84
C ASN A 608 -3.75 15.63 16.19
N GLU A 609 -4.67 15.71 17.14
CA GLU A 609 -4.52 15.15 18.49
C GLU A 609 -5.88 14.81 19.11
N THR A 610 -5.92 13.69 19.83
CA THR A 610 -6.98 13.28 20.75
C THR A 610 -6.35 13.05 22.14
N PRO A 611 -7.14 12.85 23.21
CA PRO A 611 -6.58 12.50 24.53
C PRO A 611 -5.69 11.25 24.52
N SER A 612 -5.92 10.33 23.57
CA SER A 612 -5.19 9.06 23.45
C SER A 612 -4.16 8.98 22.32
N ALA A 613 -4.21 9.86 21.32
CA ALA A 613 -3.39 9.71 20.12
C ALA A 613 -2.92 11.04 19.49
N MET A 614 -1.79 11.02 18.78
CA MET A 614 -1.27 12.15 17.99
C MET A 614 -0.97 11.76 16.55
N ASP A 615 -1.25 12.66 15.62
CA ASP A 615 -0.80 12.58 14.23
C ASP A 615 0.38 13.53 14.02
N LEU A 616 1.49 13.01 13.50
CA LEU A 616 2.75 13.75 13.38
C LEU A 616 3.26 13.71 11.94
N LYS A 617 3.66 14.87 11.43
CA LYS A 617 4.41 15.03 10.18
C LYS A 617 5.85 15.40 10.52
N LEU A 618 6.81 14.62 10.01
CA LEU A 618 8.23 14.76 10.33
C LEU A 618 9.05 14.96 9.04
N ASP A 619 10.10 15.78 9.11
CA ASP A 619 11.16 15.88 8.11
C ASP A 619 12.53 16.06 8.78
N TRP A 620 13.60 15.63 8.12
CA TRP A 620 14.98 15.79 8.59
C TRP A 620 15.93 15.97 7.40
N SER A 621 17.23 16.04 7.67
CA SER A 621 18.27 16.06 6.63
C SER A 621 19.35 15.04 6.93
N VAL A 622 19.96 14.49 5.88
CA VAL A 622 21.21 13.72 5.98
C VAL A 622 22.38 14.66 5.77
N ASN A 623 23.43 14.53 6.59
CA ASN A 623 24.64 15.35 6.49
C ASN A 623 25.56 14.87 5.36
N ALA A 624 25.05 14.89 4.13
CA ALA A 624 25.71 14.46 2.92
C ALA A 624 25.76 15.58 1.87
N ILE A 625 26.69 15.47 0.93
CA ILE A 625 26.83 16.42 -0.18
C ILE A 625 25.95 15.94 -1.33
N ALA A 626 25.04 16.81 -1.79
CA ALA A 626 24.20 16.55 -2.95
C ALA A 626 25.02 16.33 -4.23
N ASN A 627 24.50 15.51 -5.13
CA ASN A 627 25.07 15.33 -6.45
C ASN A 627 24.90 16.60 -7.33
N ALA A 628 25.40 16.55 -8.57
CA ALA A 628 25.35 17.68 -9.50
C ALA A 628 23.92 18.19 -9.84
N TYR A 629 22.87 17.49 -9.42
CA TYR A 629 21.45 17.79 -9.66
C TYR A 629 20.67 18.01 -8.36
N GLY A 630 21.35 18.11 -7.22
CA GLY A 630 20.72 18.50 -5.95
C GLY A 630 20.12 17.37 -5.13
N LEU A 631 20.37 16.12 -5.50
CA LEU A 631 19.85 14.95 -4.78
C LEU A 631 20.97 14.16 -4.08
N VAL A 632 20.67 13.56 -2.94
CA VAL A 632 21.52 12.58 -2.25
C VAL A 632 20.79 11.25 -2.25
N TYR A 633 21.40 10.16 -2.70
CA TYR A 633 20.78 8.85 -2.55
C TYR A 633 21.15 8.22 -1.20
N ASN A 634 20.20 7.52 -0.58
CA ASN A 634 20.43 6.77 0.66
C ASN A 634 21.59 5.77 0.51
N ASP A 635 21.69 5.15 -0.67
CA ASP A 635 22.76 4.21 -1.02
C ASP A 635 24.16 4.83 -0.90
N ASP A 636 24.31 6.08 -1.37
CA ASP A 636 25.57 6.84 -1.32
C ASP A 636 25.88 7.32 0.12
N ALA A 637 24.85 7.42 0.97
CA ALA A 637 24.94 7.78 2.38
C ALA A 637 25.08 6.57 3.33
N ASN A 638 25.19 5.34 2.81
CA ASN A 638 25.17 4.09 3.58
C ASN A 638 23.92 3.91 4.44
N ILE A 639 22.77 4.41 4.01
CA ILE A 639 21.48 4.29 4.70
C ILE A 639 20.61 3.29 3.95
N ASP A 640 20.00 2.36 4.68
CA ASP A 640 18.94 1.50 4.12
C ASP A 640 17.57 2.18 4.28
N HIS A 641 17.26 2.58 5.51
CA HIS A 641 16.02 3.23 5.89
C HIS A 641 16.19 4.06 7.17
N PHE A 642 15.12 4.74 7.57
CA PHE A 642 14.99 5.43 8.84
C PHE A 642 13.92 4.76 9.69
N GLU A 643 14.19 4.65 11.00
CA GLU A 643 13.23 4.17 11.99
C GLU A 643 12.79 5.35 12.84
N ILE A 644 11.48 5.42 13.11
CA ILE A 644 10.86 6.45 13.94
C ILE A 644 10.59 5.85 15.31
N LEU A 645 11.10 6.52 16.33
CA LEU A 645 11.18 6.01 17.68
C LEU A 645 10.35 6.85 18.63
N PHE A 646 9.71 6.20 19.59
CA PHE A 646 8.93 6.83 20.65
C PHE A 646 9.48 6.44 22.02
N LYS A 647 9.44 7.37 22.98
CA LYS A 647 9.65 7.10 24.40
C LYS A 647 8.85 8.07 25.28
N ASP A 648 8.59 7.69 26.52
CA ASP A 648 7.97 8.55 27.53
C ASP A 648 8.98 8.91 28.62
N GLY A 649 9.29 10.20 28.76
CA GLY A 649 10.36 10.72 29.61
C GLY A 649 11.77 10.50 29.05
N ALA A 650 12.76 11.19 29.65
CA ALA A 650 14.14 11.16 29.15
C ALA A 650 14.76 9.75 29.12
N ASN A 651 14.40 8.89 30.10
CA ASN A 651 14.88 7.52 30.27
C ASN A 651 13.80 6.46 29.97
N GLY A 652 12.75 6.86 29.25
CA GLY A 652 11.68 5.95 28.85
C GLY A 652 12.18 4.80 27.99
N LYS A 653 11.42 3.71 28.00
CA LYS A 653 11.60 2.62 27.03
C LYS A 653 11.44 3.17 25.62
N VAL A 654 12.35 2.79 24.72
CA VAL A 654 12.30 3.21 23.33
C VAL A 654 11.58 2.15 22.53
N SER A 655 10.68 2.53 21.63
CA SER A 655 10.03 1.59 20.72
C SER A 655 9.90 2.20 19.35
N GLU A 656 10.01 1.38 18.31
CA GLU A 656 9.74 1.82 16.95
C GLU A 656 8.23 1.97 16.72
N VAL A 657 7.83 3.06 16.07
CA VAL A 657 6.43 3.39 15.77
C VAL A 657 6.17 3.64 14.28
N GLY A 658 7.20 3.49 13.45
CA GLY A 658 7.15 3.67 12.01
C GLY A 658 8.53 3.55 11.38
N ARG A 659 8.59 3.31 10.07
CA ARG A 659 9.83 3.34 9.27
C ARG A 659 9.57 3.86 7.86
N THR A 660 10.62 4.37 7.22
CA THR A 660 10.53 4.99 5.89
C THR A 660 11.89 4.98 5.19
N SER A 661 11.94 4.95 3.85
CA SER A 661 13.16 5.29 3.10
C SER A 661 13.24 6.77 2.70
N GLN A 662 12.17 7.54 2.88
CA GLN A 662 12.17 8.98 2.63
C GLN A 662 12.79 9.77 3.78
N TRP A 663 13.15 11.03 3.52
CA TRP A 663 13.65 11.98 4.53
C TRP A 663 12.53 12.76 5.23
N ALA A 664 11.29 12.30 5.03
CA ALA A 664 10.11 12.76 5.70
C ALA A 664 9.15 11.57 5.90
N THR A 665 8.26 11.66 6.88
CA THR A 665 7.22 10.66 7.11
C THR A 665 6.03 11.21 7.88
N PHE A 666 4.91 10.53 7.79
CA PHE A 666 3.72 10.77 8.58
C PHE A 666 3.50 9.60 9.54
N ILE A 667 3.36 9.89 10.84
CA ILE A 667 3.03 8.92 11.89
C ILE A 667 1.60 9.19 12.35
N PRO A 668 0.62 8.43 11.86
CA PRO A 668 -0.76 8.52 12.31
C PRO A 668 -0.96 7.82 13.65
N ALA A 669 -1.91 8.32 14.44
CA ALA A 669 -2.44 7.69 15.63
C ALA A 669 -1.36 7.13 16.58
N LEU A 670 -0.29 7.90 16.81
CA LEU A 670 0.73 7.58 17.81
C LEU A 670 0.07 7.50 19.18
N ASN A 671 0.15 6.34 19.85
CA ASN A 671 -0.49 6.15 21.14
C ASN A 671 0.22 6.96 22.25
N VAL A 672 -0.48 7.96 22.77
CA VAL A 672 0.00 8.85 23.85
C VAL A 672 -0.92 8.83 25.08
N LYS A 673 -1.84 7.85 25.15
CA LYS A 673 -2.88 7.78 26.18
C LYS A 673 -2.31 7.82 27.59
N THR A 674 -1.27 7.01 27.84
CA THR A 674 -0.61 6.92 29.15
C THR A 674 0.67 7.75 29.24
N ALA A 675 1.07 8.42 28.15
CA ALA A 675 2.31 9.18 28.11
C ALA A 675 2.18 10.50 28.88
N THR A 676 3.24 10.82 29.62
CA THR A 676 3.33 12.02 30.47
C THR A 676 4.28 13.06 29.88
N GLU A 677 5.44 12.62 29.40
CA GLU A 677 6.49 13.41 28.75
C GLU A 677 6.87 12.74 27.42
N PRO A 678 5.99 12.73 26.40
CA PRO A 678 6.24 12.01 25.16
C PRO A 678 7.38 12.64 24.34
N TYR A 679 8.26 11.80 23.78
CA TYR A 679 9.28 12.17 22.81
C TYR A 679 9.12 11.33 21.54
N ILE A 680 9.33 11.97 20.39
CA ILE A 680 9.48 11.30 19.10
C ILE A 680 10.91 11.50 18.60
N GLY A 681 11.45 10.52 17.90
CA GLY A 681 12.78 10.62 17.34
C GLY A 681 12.93 9.87 16.02
N VAL A 682 14.03 10.13 15.34
CA VAL A 682 14.40 9.46 14.09
C VAL A 682 15.85 9.00 14.17
N VAL A 683 16.13 7.85 13.57
CA VAL A 683 17.46 7.29 13.43
C VAL A 683 17.66 6.75 12.02
N ALA A 684 18.86 6.91 11.46
CA ALA A 684 19.23 6.27 10.20
C ALA A 684 19.81 4.87 10.47
N VAL A 685 19.23 3.84 9.86
CA VAL A 685 19.73 2.46 9.89
C VAL A 685 20.60 2.24 8.67
N SER A 686 21.78 1.65 8.87
CA SER A 686 22.72 1.43 7.78
C SER A 686 22.34 0.25 6.89
N LYS A 687 22.96 0.20 5.71
CA LYS A 687 22.87 -0.91 4.76
C LYS A 687 23.29 -2.27 5.32
N ASP A 688 23.95 -2.32 6.47
CA ASP A 688 24.28 -3.58 7.16
C ASP A 688 23.15 -4.09 8.08
N LEU A 689 22.08 -3.30 8.26
CA LEU A 689 20.91 -3.51 9.12
C LEU A 689 21.22 -3.68 10.62
N LYS A 690 22.46 -3.38 11.03
CA LYS A 690 22.92 -3.58 12.42
C LYS A 690 23.69 -2.39 13.00
N THR A 691 24.00 -1.38 12.21
CA THR A 691 24.61 -0.13 12.66
C THR A 691 23.66 1.03 12.38
N HIS A 692 23.69 2.06 13.22
CA HIS A 692 22.78 3.20 13.11
C HIS A 692 23.49 4.53 13.45
N SER A 693 22.89 5.65 13.07
CA SER A 693 23.33 6.99 13.47
C SER A 693 22.97 7.28 14.93
N ASP A 694 23.41 8.42 15.47
CA ASP A 694 22.76 8.97 16.67
C ASP A 694 21.26 9.23 16.40
N ILE A 695 20.45 9.12 17.46
CA ILE A 695 19.01 9.38 17.40
C ILE A 695 18.78 10.89 17.61
N LEU A 696 18.04 11.51 16.70
CA LEU A 696 17.51 12.87 16.92
C LEU A 696 16.19 12.77 17.67
N TRP A 697 16.10 13.42 18.83
CA TRP A 697 14.89 13.42 19.66
C TRP A 697 14.23 14.80 19.69
N GLN A 698 12.90 14.83 19.67
CA GLN A 698 12.09 16.02 19.88
C GLN A 698 10.98 15.76 20.90
N PRO A 699 10.83 16.60 21.95
CA PRO A 699 9.70 16.49 22.88
C PRO A 699 8.38 16.85 22.19
N LEU A 700 7.31 16.16 22.56
CA LEU A 700 5.95 16.42 22.11
C LEU A 700 5.14 17.10 23.23
N VAL A 701 4.31 18.07 22.87
CA VAL A 701 3.44 18.79 23.81
C VAL A 701 2.01 18.28 23.66
N LYS A 702 1.41 17.78 24.75
CA LYS A 702 0.00 17.36 24.78
C LYS A 702 -0.95 18.57 24.86
N ASN A 703 -2.06 18.52 24.13
CA ASN A 703 -3.17 19.46 24.25
C ASN A 703 -4.19 18.94 25.26
N ALA A 704 -4.29 19.60 26.41
CA ALA A 704 -5.25 19.23 27.47
C ALA A 704 -6.73 19.34 27.05
N SER A 705 -7.01 20.09 25.97
CA SER A 705 -8.36 20.30 25.43
C SER A 705 -8.60 19.51 24.13
N ALA A 706 -7.79 18.48 23.85
CA ALA A 706 -7.99 17.64 22.66
C ALA A 706 -9.36 16.94 22.70
N GLU A 707 -10.08 16.96 21.58
CA GLU A 707 -11.37 16.28 21.44
C GLU A 707 -11.17 14.78 21.21
N GLU A 708 -12.11 13.96 21.70
CA GLU A 708 -12.15 12.53 21.40
C GLU A 708 -12.40 12.27 19.92
N ASP A 709 -11.84 11.18 19.39
CA ASP A 709 -12.17 10.71 18.05
C ASP A 709 -13.64 10.24 18.03
N PRO A 710 -14.53 10.86 17.22
CA PRO A 710 -15.93 10.46 17.20
C PRO A 710 -16.15 9.02 16.66
N PHE A 711 -15.19 8.47 15.92
CA PHE A 711 -15.25 7.08 15.45
C PHE A 711 -14.77 6.09 16.52
N GLY A 712 -13.93 6.53 17.46
CA GLY A 712 -13.27 5.64 18.42
C GLY A 712 -12.46 4.55 17.69
N THR A 713 -12.63 3.29 18.08
CA THR A 713 -11.94 2.15 17.45
C THR A 713 -12.62 1.65 16.17
N TYR A 714 -13.84 2.12 15.84
CA TYR A 714 -14.66 1.58 14.74
C TYR A 714 -14.17 1.95 13.32
N GLY A 715 -13.03 2.63 13.22
CA GLY A 715 -12.49 3.13 11.97
C GLY A 715 -13.27 4.32 11.40
N GLN A 716 -12.57 5.19 10.68
CA GLN A 716 -13.16 6.35 10.04
C GLN A 716 -14.11 5.94 8.90
N SER A 717 -15.27 6.60 8.83
CA SER A 717 -16.21 6.52 7.72
C SER A 717 -16.81 7.89 7.45
N SER A 718 -16.30 8.57 6.42
CA SER A 718 -16.69 9.93 6.01
C SER A 718 -16.67 10.06 4.49
N LEU A 719 -17.15 11.17 3.95
CA LEU A 719 -17.13 11.40 2.51
C LEU A 719 -15.71 11.43 1.94
N ASP A 720 -15.50 10.69 0.86
CA ASP A 720 -14.27 10.73 0.08
C ASP A 720 -14.20 12.01 -0.75
N VAL A 721 -13.29 12.90 -0.38
CA VAL A 721 -13.04 14.17 -1.09
C VAL A 721 -12.26 13.97 -2.39
N ASN A 722 -11.68 12.80 -2.59
CA ASN A 722 -11.00 12.43 -3.83
C ASN A 722 -11.97 11.76 -4.83
N GLY A 723 -13.21 11.48 -4.40
CA GLY A 723 -14.30 10.98 -5.23
C GLY A 723 -14.93 12.06 -6.11
N GLU A 724 -15.41 11.69 -7.31
CA GLU A 724 -16.04 12.65 -8.22
C GLU A 724 -17.32 13.24 -7.68
N GLY A 725 -17.52 14.56 -7.83
CA GLY A 725 -18.79 15.17 -7.46
C GLY A 725 -19.12 15.07 -5.97
N TRP A 726 -18.11 14.87 -5.11
CA TRP A 726 -18.25 14.85 -3.65
C TRP A 726 -18.91 16.16 -3.16
N GLN A 727 -18.64 17.31 -3.78
CA GLN A 727 -19.31 18.58 -3.46
C GLN A 727 -20.83 18.50 -3.65
N THR A 728 -21.30 17.67 -4.58
CA THR A 728 -22.74 17.45 -4.79
C THR A 728 -23.34 16.64 -3.65
N ALA A 729 -22.58 15.69 -3.08
CA ALA A 729 -23.02 14.93 -1.91
C ALA A 729 -23.26 15.82 -0.68
N LEU A 730 -22.41 16.84 -0.47
CA LEU A 730 -22.60 17.85 0.60
C LEU A 730 -23.91 18.63 0.50
N LYS A 731 -24.52 18.66 -0.68
CA LYS A 731 -25.75 19.44 -0.90
C LYS A 731 -26.99 18.66 -0.51
N LEU A 732 -27.05 17.34 -0.73
CA LEU A 732 -28.32 16.61 -0.63
C LEU A 732 -28.20 15.16 -0.16
N ARG A 733 -26.99 14.59 -0.08
CA ARG A 733 -26.80 13.19 0.35
C ARG A 733 -26.55 13.15 1.85
N GLY A 734 -27.63 13.14 2.62
CA GLY A 734 -27.61 13.05 4.07
C GLY A 734 -28.89 12.43 4.63
N VAL A 735 -28.82 11.94 5.86
CA VAL A 735 -29.97 11.32 6.55
C VAL A 735 -30.85 12.39 7.17
N GLU A 736 -32.13 12.46 6.81
CA GLU A 736 -33.11 13.34 7.46
C GLU A 736 -33.58 12.73 8.79
N ARG A 737 -33.83 11.41 8.80
CA ARG A 737 -34.49 10.74 9.93
C ARG A 737 -34.13 9.25 10.02
N PHE A 738 -33.91 8.76 11.23
CA PHE A 738 -33.80 7.33 11.54
C PHE A 738 -34.60 7.01 12.82
N ARG A 739 -35.52 6.05 12.72
CA ARG A 739 -36.39 5.63 13.82
C ARG A 739 -36.41 4.13 13.97
N THR A 740 -36.47 3.63 15.20
CA THR A 740 -36.74 2.22 15.48
C THR A 740 -38.08 2.03 16.18
N SER A 741 -38.65 0.84 16.07
CA SER A 741 -39.75 0.39 16.91
C SER A 741 -39.57 -1.06 17.33
N GLY A 742 -39.84 -1.33 18.61
CA GLY A 742 -39.81 -2.66 19.20
C GLY A 742 -38.47 -3.03 19.83
N ALA A 743 -37.54 -2.07 20.00
CA ALA A 743 -36.32 -2.22 20.79
C ALA A 743 -36.63 -2.19 22.31
N VAL A 744 -35.63 -2.46 23.15
CA VAL A 744 -35.75 -2.25 24.61
C VAL A 744 -35.90 -0.76 24.90
N GLU A 745 -35.09 0.06 24.24
CA GLU A 745 -35.25 1.52 24.16
C GLU A 745 -35.04 1.93 22.71
N ASP A 746 -36.10 2.44 22.08
CA ASP A 746 -36.09 2.87 20.68
C ASP A 746 -35.38 4.21 20.50
N ILE A 747 -34.86 4.44 19.29
CA ILE A 747 -34.30 5.73 18.88
C ILE A 747 -35.25 6.48 17.94
N ASP A 748 -35.38 7.79 18.15
CA ASP A 748 -35.97 8.73 17.21
C ASP A 748 -34.96 9.85 16.94
N PHE A 749 -34.20 9.70 15.86
CA PHE A 749 -33.25 10.69 15.37
C PHE A 749 -33.87 11.44 14.18
N GLN A 750 -33.77 12.76 14.21
CA GLN A 750 -34.13 13.64 13.11
C GLN A 750 -33.17 14.84 13.10
N GLN A 751 -32.79 15.28 11.90
CA GLN A 751 -32.09 16.54 11.70
C GLN A 751 -32.74 17.35 10.57
N THR A 752 -32.64 18.66 10.67
CA THR A 752 -33.05 19.60 9.64
C THR A 752 -32.00 19.70 8.54
N TYR A 753 -32.41 20.18 7.37
CA TYR A 753 -31.49 20.39 6.25
C TYR A 753 -30.43 21.46 6.55
N ASP A 754 -30.76 22.47 7.37
CA ASP A 754 -29.80 23.50 7.78
C ASP A 754 -28.76 22.96 8.76
N GLU A 755 -29.13 22.08 9.69
CA GLU A 755 -28.18 21.38 10.57
C GLU A 755 -27.21 20.51 9.77
N PHE A 756 -27.71 19.75 8.79
CA PHE A 756 -26.88 18.96 7.88
C PHE A 756 -25.85 19.82 7.12
N LYS A 757 -26.26 20.96 6.57
CA LYS A 757 -25.34 21.89 5.88
C LYS A 757 -24.33 22.50 6.86
N ALA A 758 -24.78 22.91 8.04
CA ALA A 758 -23.94 23.52 9.05
C ALA A 758 -22.86 22.55 9.56
N ALA A 759 -23.22 21.27 9.76
CA ALA A 759 -22.28 20.22 10.16
C ALA A 759 -21.13 20.02 9.15
N ASN A 760 -21.41 20.23 7.86
CA ASN A 760 -20.40 20.15 6.79
C ASN A 760 -19.52 21.41 6.65
N GLN A 761 -19.84 22.51 7.35
CA GLN A 761 -19.08 23.77 7.37
C GLN A 761 -18.65 24.26 5.97
N ASN A 762 -19.57 24.19 4.99
CA ASN A 762 -19.29 24.53 3.58
C ASN A 762 -18.09 23.74 2.98
N GLY A 763 -17.90 22.48 3.36
CA GLY A 763 -16.80 21.64 2.90
C GLY A 763 -15.52 21.76 3.72
N ASN A 764 -15.59 22.42 4.89
CA ASN A 764 -14.42 22.63 5.77
C ASN A 764 -14.46 21.82 7.07
N ALA A 765 -15.50 20.99 7.29
CA ALA A 765 -15.56 20.17 8.49
C ALA A 765 -14.46 19.10 8.49
N LYS A 766 -13.96 18.75 9.68
CA LYS A 766 -12.91 17.72 9.85
C LYS A 766 -13.30 16.38 9.23
N TYR A 767 -14.58 16.01 9.36
CA TYR A 767 -15.17 14.81 8.76
C TYR A 767 -16.43 15.21 8.01
N LEU A 768 -16.37 15.16 6.68
CA LEU A 768 -17.49 15.54 5.82
C LEU A 768 -18.53 14.44 5.72
N ASN A 769 -19.81 14.85 5.63
CA ASN A 769 -20.98 13.97 5.48
C ASN A 769 -21.00 12.83 6.51
N TYR A 770 -20.63 13.17 7.74
CA TYR A 770 -20.60 12.28 8.88
C TYR A 770 -21.36 12.91 10.05
N LEU A 771 -22.07 12.08 10.81
CA LEU A 771 -22.68 12.49 12.07
C LEU A 771 -22.69 11.32 13.07
N HIS A 772 -22.15 11.54 14.27
CA HIS A 772 -22.41 10.71 15.44
C HIS A 772 -23.53 11.32 16.26
N VAL A 773 -24.63 10.59 16.39
CA VAL A 773 -25.79 11.00 17.18
C VAL A 773 -25.42 10.99 18.66
N LYS A 774 -25.35 12.19 19.26
CA LYS A 774 -25.06 12.36 20.69
C LYS A 774 -26.32 12.24 21.55
N ASN A 775 -26.17 11.78 22.79
CA ASN A 775 -27.21 11.72 23.82
C ASN A 775 -28.44 10.87 23.45
N LYS A 776 -28.31 9.95 22.49
CA LYS A 776 -29.32 8.94 22.16
C LYS A 776 -28.60 7.60 22.04
N THR A 777 -29.17 6.58 22.66
CA THR A 777 -28.65 5.22 22.62
C THR A 777 -29.79 4.29 22.23
N LEU A 778 -29.55 3.42 21.26
CA LEU A 778 -30.46 2.34 20.90
C LEU A 778 -30.19 1.16 21.85
N LYS A 779 -31.18 0.73 22.63
CA LYS A 779 -31.02 -0.41 23.54
C LYS A 779 -31.75 -1.62 22.99
N VAL A 780 -31.03 -2.72 22.79
CA VAL A 780 -31.56 -3.96 22.18
C VAL A 780 -31.16 -5.18 23.00
N ARG A 781 -31.88 -6.30 22.82
CA ARG A 781 -31.63 -7.56 23.49
C ARG A 781 -31.10 -8.61 22.51
N GLN A 782 -30.23 -9.50 22.98
CA GLN A 782 -29.87 -10.73 22.26
C GLN A 782 -31.12 -11.46 21.73
N GLY A 783 -31.08 -11.88 20.46
CA GLY A 783 -32.18 -12.60 19.80
C GLY A 783 -33.39 -11.75 19.43
N GLN A 784 -33.36 -10.43 19.66
CA GLN A 784 -34.45 -9.52 19.34
C GLN A 784 -34.46 -9.16 17.86
N THR A 785 -35.65 -9.06 17.27
CA THR A 785 -35.84 -8.41 15.96
C THR A 785 -36.58 -7.10 16.17
N ILE A 786 -35.99 -6.00 15.69
CA ILE A 786 -36.58 -4.67 15.73
C ILE A 786 -36.93 -4.22 14.31
N THR A 787 -37.82 -3.25 14.21
CA THR A 787 -38.17 -2.59 12.94
C THR A 787 -37.52 -1.21 12.88
N PHE A 788 -37.18 -0.73 11.69
CA PHE A 788 -36.65 0.62 11.50
C PHE A 788 -37.32 1.36 10.34
N LYS A 789 -37.22 2.69 10.36
CA LYS A 789 -37.48 3.60 9.25
C LYS A 789 -36.29 4.52 9.05
N LEU A 790 -35.81 4.63 7.81
CA LEU A 790 -34.64 5.41 7.43
C LEU A 790 -34.95 6.29 6.21
N LYS A 791 -34.88 7.61 6.37
CA LYS A 791 -35.19 8.59 5.33
C LYS A 791 -33.99 9.51 5.08
N GLY A 792 -33.52 9.57 3.84
CA GLY A 792 -32.60 10.60 3.37
C GLY A 792 -33.33 11.88 2.94
N PHE A 793 -32.62 12.99 2.84
CA PHE A 793 -33.19 14.25 2.33
C PHE A 793 -33.70 14.11 0.89
N ASN A 794 -34.90 14.64 0.62
CA ASN A 794 -35.49 14.62 -0.72
C ASN A 794 -35.15 15.89 -1.51
N GLY A 795 -34.19 15.79 -2.44
CA GLY A 795 -33.77 16.89 -3.30
C GLY A 795 -34.88 17.45 -4.21
N ALA A 796 -35.95 16.69 -4.46
CA ALA A 796 -37.10 17.18 -5.22
C ALA A 796 -37.97 18.17 -4.42
N GLU A 797 -37.93 18.10 -3.09
CA GLU A 797 -38.69 18.98 -2.18
C GLU A 797 -37.82 20.13 -1.64
N LEU A 798 -36.50 19.92 -1.61
CA LEU A 798 -35.52 20.89 -1.10
C LEU A 798 -34.92 21.74 -2.23
N ASN A 799 -34.45 22.95 -1.90
CA ASN A 799 -33.82 23.89 -2.84
C ASN A 799 -34.61 24.10 -4.16
N GLY A 800 -35.95 24.09 -4.08
CA GLY A 800 -36.84 24.25 -5.24
C GLY A 800 -36.76 23.12 -6.28
N GLY A 801 -36.23 21.93 -5.92
CA GLY A 801 -36.16 20.78 -6.82
C GLY A 801 -35.03 20.84 -7.85
N THR A 802 -34.04 21.72 -7.64
CA THR A 802 -32.97 22.01 -8.62
C THR A 802 -32.04 20.82 -8.90
N SER A 803 -31.93 19.88 -7.96
CA SER A 803 -31.18 18.63 -8.15
C SER A 803 -31.87 17.46 -7.45
N LYS A 804 -31.82 16.29 -8.08
CA LYS A 804 -32.27 15.00 -7.49
C LYS A 804 -31.09 14.12 -7.09
N ASP A 805 -29.87 14.65 -7.08
CA ASP A 805 -28.66 13.92 -6.70
C ASP A 805 -28.53 13.76 -5.18
N ASP A 806 -29.55 13.11 -4.59
CA ASP A 806 -29.68 12.81 -3.16
C ASP A 806 -29.46 11.31 -2.90
N CYS A 807 -29.75 10.86 -1.67
CA CYS A 807 -29.57 9.46 -1.26
C CYS A 807 -30.34 8.43 -2.10
N ARG A 808 -31.25 8.84 -3.02
CA ARG A 808 -31.89 7.93 -3.95
C ARG A 808 -30.89 7.20 -4.84
N TYR A 809 -29.75 7.82 -5.17
CA TYR A 809 -28.71 7.26 -6.05
C TYR A 809 -27.58 6.57 -5.28
N CYS A 810 -27.88 6.07 -4.09
CA CYS A 810 -26.93 5.38 -3.23
C CYS A 810 -27.38 3.94 -2.95
N PHE A 811 -26.42 3.08 -2.65
CA PHE A 811 -26.64 1.95 -1.76
C PHE A 811 -26.77 2.44 -0.33
N VAL A 812 -27.49 1.69 0.50
CA VAL A 812 -27.57 1.94 1.94
C VAL A 812 -27.43 0.65 2.72
N GLY A 813 -26.66 0.68 3.80
CA GLY A 813 -26.45 -0.49 4.66
C GLY A 813 -26.26 -0.09 6.10
N GLY A 814 -26.55 -1.04 7.00
CA GLY A 814 -26.34 -0.91 8.43
C GLY A 814 -25.39 -1.99 8.92
N TRP A 815 -24.47 -1.62 9.80
CA TRP A 815 -23.55 -2.54 10.48
C TRP A 815 -23.66 -2.36 11.99
N MET A 816 -23.66 -3.46 12.72
CA MET A 816 -23.67 -3.47 14.18
C MET A 816 -22.60 -4.41 14.72
N ASP A 817 -21.74 -3.89 15.59
CA ASP A 817 -20.72 -4.71 16.27
C ASP A 817 -21.42 -5.69 17.22
N PHE A 818 -21.38 -6.95 16.83
CA PHE A 818 -22.00 -8.03 17.60
C PHE A 818 -21.00 -8.83 18.40
N ASP A 819 -19.69 -8.62 18.24
CA ASP A 819 -18.66 -9.41 18.91
C ASP A 819 -17.90 -8.64 20.00
N GLY A 820 -18.21 -7.35 20.17
CA GLY A 820 -17.65 -6.47 21.19
C GLY A 820 -16.22 -6.02 20.88
N SER A 821 -15.76 -6.19 19.64
CA SER A 821 -14.44 -5.79 19.16
C SER A 821 -14.20 -4.29 19.24
N GLY A 822 -15.28 -3.50 19.14
CA GLY A 822 -15.18 -2.08 18.86
C GLY A 822 -14.79 -1.78 17.41
N THR A 823 -14.93 -2.73 16.49
CA THR A 823 -14.70 -2.60 15.04
C THR A 823 -15.86 -3.23 14.26
N PHE A 824 -15.76 -3.28 12.92
CA PHE A 824 -16.71 -4.01 12.06
C PHE A 824 -15.97 -5.12 11.31
N ASN A 825 -15.55 -6.14 12.05
CA ASN A 825 -14.71 -7.23 11.55
C ASN A 825 -15.40 -8.11 10.51
N TYR A 826 -16.73 -8.27 10.60
CA TYR A 826 -17.50 -9.15 9.73
C TYR A 826 -18.48 -8.35 8.89
N GLY A 827 -17.98 -7.62 7.90
CA GLY A 827 -18.78 -6.65 7.15
C GLY A 827 -19.88 -7.23 6.23
N LYS A 828 -20.10 -8.55 6.19
CA LYS A 828 -21.27 -9.19 5.55
C LYS A 828 -22.37 -9.51 6.56
N GLY A 829 -23.52 -9.98 6.09
CA GLY A 829 -24.60 -10.43 6.97
C GLY A 829 -24.52 -11.93 7.25
N VAL A 830 -25.17 -12.38 8.33
CA VAL A 830 -25.44 -13.81 8.58
C VAL A 830 -26.41 -14.42 7.56
N LYS A 831 -27.18 -13.56 6.87
CA LYS A 831 -28.07 -13.90 5.75
C LYS A 831 -27.62 -13.16 4.51
N GLU A 832 -27.86 -13.76 3.36
CA GLU A 832 -27.57 -13.15 2.06
C GLU A 832 -28.39 -11.86 1.90
N GLN A 833 -27.76 -10.77 1.50
CA GLN A 833 -28.41 -9.46 1.35
C GLN A 833 -28.10 -8.89 -0.06
N PRO A 834 -28.71 -9.46 -1.12
CA PRO A 834 -28.51 -8.98 -2.48
C PRO A 834 -29.17 -7.60 -2.68
N LEU A 835 -28.65 -6.84 -3.65
CA LEU A 835 -29.26 -5.59 -4.09
C LEU A 835 -30.57 -5.84 -4.83
N TRP A 836 -31.38 -4.80 -5.00
CA TRP A 836 -32.60 -4.85 -5.79
C TRP A 836 -32.30 -4.81 -7.29
N LEU A 837 -33.22 -5.36 -8.09
CA LEU A 837 -33.21 -5.17 -9.54
C LEU A 837 -33.39 -3.68 -9.89
N PRO A 838 -32.78 -3.17 -10.98
CA PRO A 838 -32.73 -1.73 -11.29
C PRO A 838 -34.03 -1.19 -11.91
N TYR A 839 -35.20 -1.52 -11.34
CA TYR A 839 -36.54 -1.18 -11.86
C TYR A 839 -37.30 -0.12 -11.04
N TYR A 840 -36.78 0.29 -9.88
CA TYR A 840 -37.55 0.97 -8.84
C TYR A 840 -37.25 2.47 -8.69
N ASP A 841 -36.85 3.14 -9.76
CA ASP A 841 -36.43 4.55 -9.75
C ASP A 841 -37.53 5.54 -9.35
N ASN A 842 -38.80 5.15 -9.49
CA ASN A 842 -39.96 5.98 -9.15
C ASN A 842 -40.88 5.32 -8.11
N THR A 843 -40.45 4.23 -7.47
CA THR A 843 -41.27 3.47 -6.52
C THR A 843 -41.03 3.95 -5.09
N ILE A 844 -42.12 4.12 -4.32
CA ILE A 844 -42.08 4.37 -2.88
C ILE A 844 -42.56 3.13 -2.11
N GLN A 845 -42.17 3.00 -0.85
CA GLN A 845 -42.58 1.86 -0.02
C GLN A 845 -44.11 1.75 0.09
N GLY A 846 -44.63 0.53 -0.11
CA GLY A 846 -46.06 0.24 -0.18
C GLY A 846 -46.62 0.12 -1.61
N GLN A 847 -45.83 0.42 -2.65
CA GLN A 847 -46.24 0.32 -4.06
C GLN A 847 -45.66 -0.88 -4.85
N ALA A 848 -44.67 -1.61 -4.31
CA ALA A 848 -44.11 -2.81 -4.95
C ALA A 848 -43.41 -3.75 -3.95
N GLU A 849 -43.34 -5.04 -4.29
CA GLU A 849 -42.36 -5.98 -3.75
C GLU A 849 -41.04 -5.82 -4.52
N TYR A 850 -39.96 -5.47 -3.81
CA TYR A 850 -38.64 -5.32 -4.40
C TYR A 850 -38.03 -6.70 -4.68
N GLN A 851 -37.80 -7.00 -5.95
CA GLN A 851 -37.13 -8.22 -6.38
C GLN A 851 -35.63 -8.05 -6.28
N PHE A 852 -34.95 -9.11 -5.83
CA PHE A 852 -33.51 -9.12 -5.65
C PHE A 852 -32.76 -9.52 -6.93
N ASP A 853 -31.65 -8.85 -7.18
CA ASP A 853 -30.67 -9.25 -8.19
C ASP A 853 -29.71 -10.28 -7.60
N ASN A 854 -29.97 -11.57 -7.88
CA ASN A 854 -29.14 -12.67 -7.40
C ASN A 854 -27.67 -12.61 -7.88
N SER A 855 -27.35 -11.84 -8.92
CA SER A 855 -25.96 -11.66 -9.37
C SER A 855 -25.14 -10.76 -8.42
N THR A 856 -25.82 -10.00 -7.56
CA THR A 856 -25.20 -9.07 -6.59
C THR A 856 -25.00 -9.67 -5.20
N LYS A 857 -25.25 -10.99 -5.08
CA LYS A 857 -24.94 -11.77 -3.89
C LYS A 857 -23.44 -11.65 -3.58
N ASP A 858 -23.15 -11.24 -2.36
CA ASP A 858 -21.80 -11.10 -1.85
C ASP A 858 -21.48 -12.12 -0.76
N GLY A 859 -22.39 -13.06 -0.48
CA GLY A 859 -22.21 -14.16 0.45
C GLY A 859 -22.58 -13.79 1.90
N THR A 860 -22.25 -14.69 2.81
CA THR A 860 -22.53 -14.55 4.24
C THR A 860 -21.30 -14.80 5.10
N GLU A 861 -21.37 -14.36 6.36
CA GLU A 861 -20.36 -14.62 7.39
C GLU A 861 -21.05 -15.16 8.66
N PRO A 862 -20.49 -16.18 9.34
CA PRO A 862 -21.08 -16.74 10.56
C PRO A 862 -21.32 -15.70 11.67
N TYR A 863 -20.41 -14.73 11.79
CA TYR A 863 -20.51 -13.61 12.73
C TYR A 863 -20.87 -12.29 12.05
N GLY A 864 -21.47 -12.35 10.86
CA GLY A 864 -21.78 -11.17 10.04
C GLY A 864 -22.49 -10.05 10.80
N GLU A 865 -21.96 -8.84 10.66
CA GLU A 865 -22.36 -7.61 11.36
C GLU A 865 -23.20 -6.69 10.48
N ARG A 866 -23.30 -6.97 9.17
CA ARG A 866 -24.21 -6.21 8.30
C ARG A 866 -25.64 -6.62 8.56
N VAL A 867 -26.41 -5.72 9.16
CA VAL A 867 -27.80 -5.95 9.55
C VAL A 867 -28.79 -5.73 8.41
N PHE A 868 -28.45 -4.88 7.43
CA PHE A 868 -29.22 -4.74 6.19
C PHE A 868 -28.37 -4.14 5.05
N ARG A 869 -28.81 -4.37 3.81
CA ARG A 869 -28.26 -3.76 2.59
C ARG A 869 -29.37 -3.59 1.55
N HIS A 870 -29.48 -2.39 0.98
CA HIS A 870 -30.53 -2.00 0.05
C HIS A 870 -30.02 -1.04 -1.03
N GLY A 871 -30.77 -0.92 -2.12
CA GLY A 871 -30.42 -0.11 -3.29
C GLY A 871 -30.36 -0.94 -4.57
N SER A 872 -30.01 -0.30 -5.69
CA SER A 872 -29.99 -0.93 -7.02
C SER A 872 -28.69 -0.57 -7.73
N LEU A 873 -28.03 -1.54 -8.37
CA LEU A 873 -26.75 -1.30 -9.04
C LEU A 873 -26.94 -0.27 -10.16
N ARG A 874 -26.13 0.81 -10.12
CA ARG A 874 -26.10 1.88 -11.14
C ARG A 874 -27.47 2.51 -11.43
N LYS A 875 -28.34 2.59 -10.41
CA LYS A 875 -29.73 3.05 -10.54
C LYS A 875 -30.23 3.68 -9.23
N GLY A 876 -31.11 4.67 -9.35
CA GLY A 876 -31.74 5.32 -8.20
C GLY A 876 -32.96 4.57 -7.66
N ASN A 877 -33.34 4.83 -6.40
CA ASN A 877 -34.51 4.27 -5.72
C ASN A 877 -35.22 5.37 -4.91
N LEU A 878 -36.42 5.79 -5.34
CA LEU A 878 -37.13 6.92 -4.75
C LEU A 878 -37.52 6.69 -3.27
N THR A 879 -37.76 5.44 -2.88
CA THR A 879 -38.10 5.05 -1.51
C THR A 879 -37.06 5.46 -0.45
N LEU A 880 -35.81 5.71 -0.83
CA LEU A 880 -34.75 6.11 0.12
C LEU A 880 -34.92 7.55 0.61
N VAL A 881 -35.71 8.36 -0.08
CA VAL A 881 -35.87 9.80 0.22
C VAL A 881 -37.32 10.26 0.31
N ALA A 882 -38.26 9.57 -0.34
CA ALA A 882 -39.68 9.93 -0.35
C ALA A 882 -40.51 9.24 0.74
N GLY A 883 -41.66 9.83 1.07
CA GLY A 883 -42.59 9.29 2.06
C GLY A 883 -41.96 9.18 3.44
N ASP A 884 -42.13 8.02 4.09
CA ASP A 884 -41.54 7.73 5.40
C ASP A 884 -40.10 7.21 5.33
N GLY A 885 -39.55 7.03 4.12
CA GLY A 885 -38.25 6.42 3.87
C GLY A 885 -38.31 4.90 3.71
N LEU A 886 -37.13 4.27 3.77
CA LEU A 886 -36.95 2.82 3.79
C LEU A 886 -37.35 2.24 5.14
N SER A 887 -38.28 1.27 5.14
CA SER A 887 -38.59 0.45 6.31
C SER A 887 -37.99 -0.94 6.15
N GLY A 888 -37.41 -1.45 7.22
CA GLY A 888 -36.81 -2.78 7.28
C GLY A 888 -36.77 -3.32 8.70
N THR A 889 -36.05 -4.41 8.90
CA THR A 889 -35.84 -5.05 10.20
C THR A 889 -34.36 -5.19 10.49
N ILE A 890 -33.99 -5.13 11.77
CA ILE A 890 -32.67 -5.47 12.27
C ILE A 890 -32.84 -6.66 13.22
N GLU A 891 -32.12 -7.73 12.98
CA GLU A 891 -32.11 -8.93 13.81
C GLU A 891 -30.82 -8.96 14.61
N ILE A 892 -30.95 -9.03 15.94
CA ILE A 892 -29.83 -9.12 16.87
C ILE A 892 -29.56 -10.61 17.11
N PRO A 893 -28.32 -11.10 16.90
CA PRO A 893 -27.99 -12.49 17.19
C PRO A 893 -28.30 -12.89 18.64
N ALA A 894 -28.71 -14.13 18.84
CA ALA A 894 -29.00 -14.68 20.17
C ALA A 894 -27.75 -14.74 21.07
N ASP A 895 -26.58 -14.74 20.46
CA ASP A 895 -25.26 -14.79 21.05
C ASP A 895 -24.51 -13.46 20.87
N ALA A 896 -25.14 -12.31 20.61
CA ALA A 896 -24.41 -11.04 20.49
C ALA A 896 -23.67 -10.66 21.80
N HIS A 897 -22.52 -9.97 21.71
CA HIS A 897 -21.79 -9.42 22.85
C HIS A 897 -22.67 -8.48 23.68
N VAL A 898 -22.71 -8.70 25.00
CA VAL A 898 -23.45 -7.86 25.94
C VAL A 898 -22.60 -6.66 26.32
N GLY A 899 -23.09 -5.45 26.11
CA GLY A 899 -22.38 -4.22 26.42
C GLY A 899 -22.54 -3.13 25.37
N LYS A 900 -21.53 -2.26 25.28
CA LYS A 900 -21.49 -1.16 24.32
C LYS A 900 -21.25 -1.72 22.91
N SER A 901 -22.00 -1.20 21.95
CA SER A 901 -21.89 -1.49 20.53
C SER A 901 -22.15 -0.20 19.73
N ARG A 902 -22.07 -0.29 18.40
CA ARG A 902 -22.33 0.81 17.47
C ARG A 902 -23.21 0.32 16.33
N LEU A 903 -24.25 1.08 15.98
CA LEU A 903 -24.94 0.97 14.69
C LEU A 903 -24.38 2.06 13.75
N ARG A 904 -23.70 1.64 12.69
CA ARG A 904 -23.26 2.51 11.61
C ARG A 904 -24.13 2.32 10.39
N ILE A 905 -24.72 3.41 9.89
CA ILE A 905 -25.48 3.43 8.64
C ILE A 905 -24.66 4.18 7.59
N VAL A 906 -24.33 3.50 6.49
CA VAL A 906 -23.54 4.08 5.38
C VAL A 906 -24.39 4.15 4.13
N TYR A 907 -24.40 5.33 3.52
CA TYR A 907 -24.77 5.54 2.13
C TYR A 907 -23.50 5.64 1.29
N SER A 908 -23.46 4.96 0.13
CA SER A 908 -22.38 5.09 -0.86
C SER A 908 -22.97 5.07 -2.26
N ASP A 909 -22.35 5.75 -3.22
CA ASP A 909 -22.88 5.91 -4.57
C ASP A 909 -23.11 4.56 -5.29
N ALA A 910 -24.27 4.42 -5.94
CA ALA A 910 -24.71 3.16 -6.55
C ALA A 910 -23.85 2.67 -7.74
N TRP A 911 -22.89 3.47 -8.20
CA TRP A 911 -21.95 3.11 -9.26
C TRP A 911 -20.67 2.43 -8.75
N PHE A 912 -20.39 2.50 -7.45
CA PHE A 912 -19.12 2.05 -6.86
C PHE A 912 -19.33 0.99 -5.78
N PRO A 913 -19.83 -0.21 -6.13
CA PRO A 913 -20.16 -1.25 -5.17
C PRO A 913 -18.94 -1.74 -4.35
N GLY A 914 -17.72 -1.63 -4.89
CA GLY A 914 -16.48 -1.98 -4.17
C GLY A 914 -16.19 -1.08 -2.97
N GLN A 915 -16.70 0.15 -2.96
CA GLN A 915 -16.49 1.16 -1.91
C GLN A 915 -17.65 1.22 -0.90
N PHE A 916 -18.52 0.20 -0.87
CA PHE A 916 -19.63 0.11 0.07
C PHE A 916 -19.25 -0.78 1.26
N THR A 917 -18.63 -0.15 2.27
CA THR A 917 -18.04 -0.78 3.45
C THR A 917 -18.36 0.05 4.71
N PRO A 918 -18.41 -0.53 5.92
CA PRO A 918 -18.60 0.22 7.16
C PRO A 918 -17.36 1.04 7.56
N THR A 919 -16.19 0.69 7.02
CA THR A 919 -14.89 1.28 7.37
C THR A 919 -14.13 1.64 6.10
N ALA A 920 -14.24 2.90 5.68
CA ALA A 920 -13.44 3.60 4.67
C ALA A 920 -14.16 4.93 4.35
N ASN A 921 -13.52 5.79 3.56
CA ASN A 921 -14.25 6.91 2.98
C ASN A 921 -15.27 6.41 1.93
N ASN A 922 -16.45 7.01 1.93
CA ASN A 922 -17.55 6.66 1.02
C ASN A 922 -17.60 7.62 -0.18
N ASN A 923 -17.80 7.07 -1.38
CA ASN A 923 -17.88 7.89 -2.58
C ASN A 923 -19.26 8.54 -2.69
N LYS A 924 -19.28 9.89 -2.69
CA LYS A 924 -20.49 10.71 -2.65
C LYS A 924 -21.53 10.20 -1.64
N GLY A 925 -21.11 9.75 -0.47
CA GLY A 925 -21.98 9.07 0.49
C GLY A 925 -22.32 9.91 1.72
N TYR A 926 -22.82 9.23 2.76
CA TYR A 926 -23.07 9.77 4.10
C TYR A 926 -22.94 8.67 5.14
N THR A 927 -22.41 8.99 6.32
CA THR A 927 -22.33 8.06 7.46
C THR A 927 -23.05 8.61 8.68
N LEU A 928 -23.89 7.78 9.29
CA LEU A 928 -24.57 8.04 10.57
C LEU A 928 -24.17 6.99 11.60
N ASP A 929 -23.58 7.43 12.71
CA ASP A 929 -23.21 6.57 13.84
C ASP A 929 -24.18 6.79 15.02
N ILE A 930 -24.65 5.68 15.59
CA ILE A 930 -25.57 5.64 16.72
C ILE A 930 -24.99 4.69 17.78
N ASP A 931 -24.93 5.15 19.03
CA ASP A 931 -24.51 4.30 20.14
C ASP A 931 -25.57 3.22 20.43
N VAL A 932 -25.11 1.99 20.65
CA VAL A 932 -25.96 0.85 20.95
C VAL A 932 -25.57 0.25 22.30
N GLU A 933 -26.56 -0.18 23.07
CA GLU A 933 -26.35 -1.03 24.24
C GLU A 933 -27.08 -2.36 24.02
N ILE A 934 -26.32 -3.45 23.94
CA ILE A 934 -26.86 -4.82 23.82
C ILE A 934 -26.96 -5.41 25.22
N VAL A 935 -28.17 -5.83 25.61
CA VAL A 935 -28.44 -6.50 26.89
C VAL A 935 -28.77 -7.97 26.67
N GLY A 936 -28.44 -8.82 27.64
CA GLY A 936 -28.68 -10.25 27.49
C GLY A 936 -27.96 -11.08 28.54
N ASP A 937 -27.65 -12.32 28.16
CA ASP A 937 -26.89 -13.27 28.94
C ASP A 937 -25.42 -13.28 28.47
N GLU A 938 -24.51 -12.83 29.33
CA GLU A 938 -23.08 -12.80 29.08
C GLU A 938 -22.46 -14.20 28.92
N SER A 939 -23.14 -15.26 29.36
CA SER A 939 -22.62 -16.64 29.30
C SER A 939 -22.71 -17.29 27.92
N ILE A 940 -23.53 -16.73 27.01
CA ILE A 940 -23.76 -17.26 25.66
C ILE A 940 -23.21 -16.35 24.56
N GLN A 941 -22.51 -15.28 24.92
CA GLN A 941 -22.08 -14.28 23.96
C GLN A 941 -20.90 -14.74 23.09
N ARG A 942 -20.96 -14.37 21.81
CA ARG A 942 -19.83 -14.36 20.90
C ARG A 942 -18.86 -13.28 21.37
N GLY A 943 -17.59 -13.47 21.02
CA GLY A 943 -16.55 -12.50 21.31
C GLY A 943 -15.53 -12.53 20.19
N GLU A 944 -14.96 -11.36 19.90
CA GLU A 944 -13.78 -11.29 19.06
C GLU A 944 -12.63 -12.03 19.76
N LYS A 945 -12.01 -12.97 19.04
CA LYS A 945 -10.66 -13.39 19.40
C LYS A 945 -9.71 -12.53 18.60
N ASP A 946 -9.31 -11.39 19.14
CA ASP A 946 -8.18 -10.66 18.61
C ASP A 946 -6.94 -11.57 18.74
N LEU A 947 -6.55 -12.15 17.60
CA LEU A 947 -5.48 -13.12 17.46
C LEU A 947 -4.11 -12.46 17.32
N HIS A 948 -4.03 -11.13 17.28
CA HIS A 948 -2.76 -10.41 17.23
C HIS A 948 -1.90 -10.77 18.43
N ASP A 949 -0.60 -10.63 18.26
CA ASP A 949 0.29 -10.79 19.39
C ASP A 949 0.17 -9.58 20.36
N LYS A 950 -0.14 -9.86 21.62
CA LYS A 950 -0.46 -8.86 22.65
C LYS A 950 0.67 -8.69 23.66
N GLY A 951 0.76 -7.52 24.27
CA GLY A 951 1.73 -7.23 25.32
C GLY A 951 2.32 -5.84 25.17
N ALA A 952 3.20 -5.48 26.12
CA ALA A 952 3.96 -4.24 26.01
C ALA A 952 4.92 -4.33 24.82
N LEU A 953 5.07 -3.22 24.08
CA LEU A 953 6.08 -3.07 23.03
C LEU A 953 7.45 -3.49 23.55
N GLU A 954 8.28 -4.10 22.71
CA GLU A 954 9.67 -4.38 23.04
C GLU A 954 10.53 -3.11 23.05
N ASP A 955 11.68 -3.21 23.69
CA ASP A 955 12.65 -2.10 23.72
C ASP A 955 13.41 -2.12 22.41
N TRP A 956 13.53 -0.97 21.77
CA TRP A 956 14.24 -0.82 20.52
C TRP A 956 15.71 -1.13 20.72
N ASN A 957 16.21 -2.11 19.97
CA ASN A 957 17.60 -2.50 19.97
C ASN A 957 18.00 -2.89 18.55
N VAL A 958 19.06 -2.29 18.05
CA VAL A 958 19.73 -2.77 16.85
C VAL A 958 20.69 -3.88 17.27
N VAL A 959 20.55 -5.08 16.72
CA VAL A 959 21.37 -6.25 17.12
C VAL A 959 22.78 -6.09 16.56
N THR A 960 23.66 -5.44 17.33
CA THR A 960 24.97 -4.96 16.84
C THR A 960 26.08 -6.00 16.81
N ASP A 961 25.98 -7.11 17.56
CA ASP A 961 26.95 -8.22 17.55
C ASP A 961 26.38 -9.49 18.22
N ILE A 962 26.16 -10.56 17.45
CA ILE A 962 26.11 -11.93 17.99
C ILE A 962 27.06 -12.79 17.15
N THR A 963 28.34 -12.78 17.53
CA THR A 963 29.41 -13.42 16.75
C THR A 963 29.56 -14.94 16.95
N GLU A 964 28.85 -15.58 17.89
CA GLU A 964 28.97 -17.03 18.09
C GLU A 964 27.64 -17.71 18.46
N VAL A 965 27.20 -18.65 17.62
CA VAL A 965 26.28 -19.72 18.03
C VAL A 965 27.15 -20.88 18.50
N ALA A 966 27.23 -21.14 19.81
CA ALA A 966 28.07 -22.24 20.29
C ALA A 966 27.43 -23.60 20.00
N THR A 967 28.24 -24.47 19.40
CA THR A 967 27.97 -25.88 19.15
C THR A 967 28.15 -26.77 20.39
N ASN A 968 28.52 -26.19 21.55
CA ASN A 968 28.68 -26.89 22.83
C ASN A 968 28.43 -25.96 24.05
N ASN A 969 28.11 -26.55 25.22
CA ASN A 969 27.63 -25.85 26.41
C ASN A 969 28.76 -25.26 27.31
N SER A 970 29.88 -24.80 26.73
CA SER A 970 31.04 -24.25 27.45
C SER A 970 30.97 -22.74 27.71
N GLY A 971 29.88 -22.10 27.31
CA GLY A 971 29.70 -20.65 27.27
C GLY A 971 29.98 -19.90 28.58
N SER A 972 30.14 -18.58 28.44
CA SER A 972 30.37 -17.64 29.55
C SER A 972 29.15 -16.78 29.80
N VAL A 973 29.11 -16.19 30.99
CA VAL A 973 28.20 -15.12 31.37
C VAL A 973 29.03 -13.98 31.94
N GLN A 974 28.71 -12.74 31.56
CA GLN A 974 29.36 -11.53 32.04
C GLN A 974 28.33 -10.42 32.27
N VAL A 975 28.67 -9.45 33.10
CA VAL A 975 27.83 -8.28 33.33
C VAL A 975 28.29 -7.17 32.38
N VAL A 976 27.40 -6.72 31.49
CA VAL A 976 27.63 -5.59 30.58
C VAL A 976 26.48 -4.61 30.73
N ASN A 977 26.79 -3.35 31.06
CA ASN A 977 25.81 -2.29 31.27
C ASN A 977 24.67 -2.69 32.24
N GLY A 978 25.01 -3.40 33.32
CA GLY A 978 24.03 -3.86 34.31
C GLY A 978 23.15 -5.02 33.83
N ASN A 979 23.54 -5.78 32.82
CA ASN A 979 22.80 -6.93 32.31
C ASN A 979 23.70 -8.15 32.20
N LEU A 980 23.13 -9.35 32.33
CA LEU A 980 23.85 -10.60 32.11
C LEU A 980 23.87 -10.91 30.62
N VAL A 981 25.05 -10.86 30.01
CA VAL A 981 25.26 -11.24 28.60
C VAL A 981 25.87 -12.64 28.58
N PHE A 982 25.24 -13.51 27.81
CA PHE A 982 25.60 -14.92 27.71
C PHE A 982 26.19 -15.18 26.33
N LYS A 983 27.36 -15.82 26.29
CA LYS A 983 28.03 -16.19 25.04
C LYS A 983 28.18 -17.70 25.00
N GLY A 984 27.51 -18.34 24.05
CA GLY A 984 27.65 -19.77 23.80
C GLY A 984 27.07 -20.70 24.87
N VAL A 985 25.99 -20.30 25.52
CA VAL A 985 25.35 -21.05 26.62
C VAL A 985 24.08 -21.74 26.09
N GLN A 986 23.94 -23.07 26.27
CA GLN A 986 22.72 -23.81 25.87
C GLN A 986 21.65 -23.80 26.95
N SER A 987 22.04 -23.68 28.21
CA SER A 987 21.14 -23.44 29.34
C SER A 987 21.86 -22.72 30.47
N ALA A 988 21.15 -21.81 31.14
CA ALA A 988 21.62 -21.18 32.35
C ALA A 988 20.57 -21.25 33.45
N THR A 989 21.02 -21.41 34.69
CA THR A 989 20.16 -21.31 35.86
C THR A 989 20.73 -20.27 36.80
N ILE A 990 19.93 -19.27 37.14
CA ILE A 990 20.28 -18.15 38.01
C ILE A 990 19.74 -18.44 39.40
N TYR A 991 20.61 -18.33 40.39
CA TYR A 991 20.30 -18.44 41.81
C TYR A 991 20.71 -17.16 42.53
N THR A 992 20.07 -16.85 43.65
CA THR A 992 20.60 -15.93 44.65
C THR A 992 21.80 -16.56 45.38
N VAL A 993 22.61 -15.76 46.09
CA VAL A 993 23.80 -16.28 46.82
C VAL A 993 23.48 -17.24 47.96
N ASP A 994 22.28 -17.18 48.53
CA ASP A 994 21.75 -18.13 49.52
C ASP A 994 21.15 -19.39 48.87
N GLY A 995 21.23 -19.52 47.54
CA GLY A 995 20.90 -20.74 46.82
C GLY A 995 19.44 -20.85 46.37
N MET A 996 18.62 -19.80 46.52
CA MET A 996 17.26 -19.81 45.97
C MET A 996 17.30 -19.70 44.44
N LEU A 997 16.53 -20.55 43.77
CA LEU A 997 16.36 -20.52 42.32
C LEU A 997 15.59 -19.25 41.91
N VAL A 998 16.19 -18.43 41.05
CA VAL A 998 15.58 -17.21 40.50
C VAL A 998 14.96 -17.49 39.14
N ARG A 999 15.74 -18.09 38.22
CA ARG A 999 15.28 -18.32 36.84
C ARG A 999 16.08 -19.43 36.16
N THR A 1000 15.43 -20.22 35.30
CA THR A 1000 16.10 -21.14 34.36
C THR A 1000 15.87 -20.63 32.94
N LEU A 1001 16.93 -20.69 32.12
CA LEU A 1001 17.01 -20.11 30.79
C LEU A 1001 17.51 -21.17 29.81
N THR A 1002 16.91 -21.20 28.64
CA THR A 1002 17.34 -22.08 27.54
C THR A 1002 17.93 -21.21 26.43
N LYS A 1003 19.16 -21.53 26.02
CA LYS A 1003 19.98 -20.77 25.07
C LYS A 1003 20.03 -19.26 25.33
N PRO A 1004 20.27 -18.80 26.58
CA PRO A 1004 20.27 -17.38 26.85
C PRO A 1004 21.41 -16.70 26.08
N THR A 1005 21.10 -15.53 25.51
CA THR A 1005 22.08 -14.56 25.01
C THR A 1005 22.15 -13.34 25.92
N PHE A 1006 21.07 -13.06 26.66
CA PHE A 1006 20.94 -11.85 27.47
C PHE A 1006 19.88 -12.00 28.58
N VAL A 1007 20.10 -11.38 29.74
CA VAL A 1007 19.09 -11.15 30.80
C VAL A 1007 19.28 -9.75 31.34
N ARG A 1008 18.20 -8.95 31.38
CA ARG A 1008 18.27 -7.59 31.89
C ARG A 1008 18.47 -7.60 33.41
N GLY A 1009 19.40 -6.81 33.94
CA GLY A 1009 19.64 -6.82 35.38
C GLY A 1009 18.53 -6.16 36.18
N ASN A 1010 17.72 -5.28 35.58
CA ASN A 1010 16.54 -4.73 36.23
C ASN A 1010 15.44 -5.79 36.48
N GLU A 1011 15.45 -6.91 35.75
CA GLU A 1011 14.56 -8.06 35.98
C GLU A 1011 14.99 -8.92 37.18
N LEU A 1012 16.26 -8.82 37.58
CA LEU A 1012 16.83 -9.59 38.69
C LEU A 1012 16.91 -8.75 39.97
N GLY A 1013 16.98 -7.41 39.83
CA GLY A 1013 17.25 -6.49 40.92
C GLY A 1013 18.75 -6.36 41.23
N ARG A 1014 19.14 -5.31 41.96
CA ARG A 1014 20.53 -5.13 42.41
C ARG A 1014 20.90 -6.22 43.41
N GLY A 1015 22.01 -6.91 43.17
CA GLY A 1015 22.37 -8.05 44.01
C GLY A 1015 23.46 -8.93 43.43
N VAL A 1016 23.81 -9.94 44.20
CA VAL A 1016 24.81 -10.94 43.81
C VAL A 1016 24.09 -12.23 43.45
N PHE A 1017 24.40 -12.77 42.27
CA PHE A 1017 23.76 -13.98 41.74
C PHE A 1017 24.80 -15.04 41.39
N LEU A 1018 24.39 -16.30 41.49
CA LEU A 1018 25.14 -17.46 41.03
C LEU A 1018 24.49 -17.96 39.74
N VAL A 1019 25.20 -17.89 38.62
CA VAL A 1019 24.71 -18.32 37.31
C VAL A 1019 25.39 -19.61 36.93
N LYS A 1020 24.63 -20.70 36.92
CA LYS A 1020 25.09 -22.02 36.48
C LYS A 1020 24.90 -22.16 34.98
N THR A 1021 25.98 -22.32 34.21
CA THR A 1021 25.94 -22.59 32.76
C THR A 1021 26.37 -24.04 32.51
N GLY A 1022 25.43 -24.89 32.08
CA GLY A 1022 25.68 -26.33 31.92
C GLY A 1022 25.92 -27.11 33.23
N ALA A 1023 26.50 -28.32 33.12
CA ALA A 1023 26.57 -29.26 34.25
C ALA A 1023 27.56 -28.83 35.36
N ASN A 1024 28.69 -28.20 34.99
CA ASN A 1024 29.86 -28.08 35.87
C ASN A 1024 30.42 -26.64 36.04
N LYS A 1025 29.75 -25.60 35.52
CA LYS A 1025 30.26 -24.22 35.59
C LYS A 1025 29.26 -23.30 36.30
N THR A 1026 29.69 -22.68 37.39
CA THR A 1026 28.93 -21.66 38.12
C THR A 1026 29.75 -20.39 38.18
N THR A 1027 29.16 -19.27 37.74
CA THR A 1027 29.79 -17.95 37.72
C THR A 1027 29.05 -17.04 38.69
N LYS A 1028 29.80 -16.39 39.58
CA LYS A 1028 29.25 -15.36 40.46
C LYS A 1028 29.24 -14.03 39.71
N VAL A 1029 28.07 -13.39 39.64
CA VAL A 1029 27.87 -12.10 38.95
C VAL A 1029 27.27 -11.08 39.92
N ILE A 1030 27.62 -9.81 39.72
CA ILE A 1030 27.17 -8.69 40.57
C ILE A 1030 26.47 -7.69 39.67
N LEU A 1031 25.19 -7.42 39.95
CA LEU A 1031 24.33 -6.49 39.21
C LEU A 1031 24.04 -5.23 40.01
#